data_AF-A0A8M9PFS0-F1
#
_entry.id   AF-A0A8M9PFS0-F1
#
_cell.length_a   1.000
_cell.length_b   1.000
_cell.length_c   1.000
_cell.angle_alpha   90.00
_cell.angle_beta   90.00
_cell.angle_gamma   90.00
#
_symmetry.space_group_name_H-M   'P 1'
#
loop_
_entity.id
_entity.type
_entity.pdbx_description
1 polymer ?
#
loop_
_entity_poly.entity_id
_entity_poly.type
_entity_poly.pdbx_seq_one_letter_code
_entity_poly.pdbx_strand_id
1 'polypeptide(L)'
;MASDYIVVAALGRPLFPGMLYDCRKDSFIPGVTLWNKNSLSENLDSHPQPQTDLKFSSSDSFASKSSLLDVSASLKASFLGGLVEVGGSAKFLHDTKSSNRQSRVTMYYSETTKFEQLTMNHLDNITYPQVFEQKTATHVVTAVLYGAQAIMVFDRTFSEEENKQKIAGELNLMVKKIPTLSIEGSGAVNMTDDDTNMVENISCTFYGDFHLEQSPTSYIEALDLYKKLPSLLNNSKNAVPVKVWLYPLNLLDSKAAQLQANISTGLLSSIEFMMEDLEKVERTCNDLSQNTLVNDFSDIQERLQSFQKTFNKYKAKMLKEVGRIVSAIRGGEIKETSIEEMLIYHDFLGMFRQWLKDAKSEFNLLSSYIKGIKIEDSDNLNTVLFDPNVDFVVCLMLTSLNEDPYLESLKKLLKSDKSNKLDEEQNKVSVTCETKWFNDPDVKTKMRDNLSLFKGLSVANKDENGICFIISAISNTLSPGSSIYLYEKGKLKSTDFQPVSKPPPLIVKDVHEQTMSLKLQKSPTGETEQYRVEYKQVKEESKAEEQWLVINTTDEDFTLSGLESGKQCMIRYRIVSRVGVSEASETVKSITSPVCPDPAQQTFLYDAPEEKPRVLTVPCEYLLDNGVYNMMIITINGKVNADANQFVVDLSKGPDIACHVNFSFSEDGNPRIGCNSLIGSIWGKEERGVSSFHFFRGMPFEMQILCTNTEFQVTVNGSHLMNFKHRIQELDQIRGIGIYRDVTLSSFNVGKLQ
;
A
#
# COMPACT_ATOMS: atom_id res chain seq x y z
N MET A 1 43.86 -18.05 19.36
CA MET A 1 42.97 -16.94 19.76
C MET A 1 42.88 -17.00 21.27
N ALA A 2 43.16 -15.88 21.92
CA ALA A 2 43.30 -15.80 23.37
C ALA A 2 42.02 -16.28 24.07
N SER A 3 42.22 -16.90 25.24
CA SER A 3 41.43 -16.97 26.48
C SER A 3 40.06 -16.28 26.66
N ASP A 4 39.36 -15.87 25.61
CA ASP A 4 38.21 -14.99 25.74
C ASP A 4 36.98 -15.83 26.06
N TYR A 5 36.46 -15.66 27.27
CA TYR A 5 35.10 -16.05 27.60
C TYR A 5 34.12 -15.38 26.63
N ILE A 6 32.96 -15.99 26.41
CA ILE A 6 31.91 -15.42 25.56
C ILE A 6 30.79 -14.92 26.46
N VAL A 7 30.35 -13.67 26.27
CA VAL A 7 29.16 -13.14 26.95
C VAL A 7 27.95 -13.32 26.05
N VAL A 8 26.89 -13.93 26.58
CA VAL A 8 25.69 -14.28 25.82
C VAL A 8 24.45 -13.84 26.58
N ALA A 9 23.47 -13.25 25.88
CA ALA A 9 22.16 -12.97 26.45
C ALA A 9 21.43 -14.28 26.79
N ALA A 10 20.83 -14.34 27.97
CA ALA A 10 20.15 -15.54 28.44
C ALA A 10 18.83 -15.79 27.68
N LEU A 11 18.12 -14.73 27.29
CA LEU A 11 16.88 -14.76 26.51
C LEU A 11 15.78 -15.65 27.13
N GLY A 12 15.63 -15.57 28.45
CA GLY A 12 14.64 -16.35 29.20
C GLY A 12 15.01 -17.83 29.38
N ARG A 13 16.21 -18.26 28.95
CA ARG A 13 16.70 -19.62 29.19
C ARG A 13 17.19 -19.76 30.64
N PRO A 14 16.90 -20.88 31.32
CA PRO A 14 17.22 -21.10 32.74
C PRO A 14 18.70 -21.50 32.94
N LEU A 15 19.62 -20.63 32.52
CA LEU A 15 21.06 -20.85 32.61
C LEU A 15 21.59 -20.51 34.01
N PHE A 16 22.47 -21.33 34.55
CA PHE A 16 23.11 -21.12 35.86
C PHE A 16 24.56 -21.57 35.83
N PRO A 17 25.42 -21.09 36.76
CA PRO A 17 26.83 -21.48 36.77
C PRO A 17 27.03 -23.00 36.92
N GLY A 18 27.93 -23.56 36.13
CA GLY A 18 28.20 -25.00 36.03
C GLY A 18 27.43 -25.72 34.92
N MET A 19 26.42 -25.08 34.33
CA MET A 19 25.66 -25.65 33.21
C MET A 19 26.50 -25.73 31.93
N LEU A 20 26.34 -26.80 31.17
CA LEU A 20 27.05 -27.00 29.91
C LEU A 20 26.31 -26.36 28.73
N TYR A 21 27.07 -25.73 27.85
CA TYR A 21 26.58 -24.96 26.72
C TYR A 21 27.26 -25.39 25.41
N ASP A 22 26.50 -25.48 24.33
CA ASP A 22 27.01 -25.76 23.00
C ASP A 22 26.81 -24.56 22.06
N CYS A 23 27.84 -23.72 21.91
CA CYS A 23 27.84 -22.58 21.00
C CYS A 23 27.63 -22.94 19.51
N ARG A 24 27.82 -24.21 19.12
CA ARG A 24 27.54 -24.64 17.73
C ARG A 24 26.05 -24.57 17.42
N LYS A 25 25.20 -24.83 18.42
CA LYS A 25 23.74 -24.87 18.31
C LYS A 25 23.04 -23.82 19.19
N ASP A 26 23.80 -23.05 19.97
CA ASP A 26 23.31 -22.17 21.03
C ASP A 26 22.30 -22.84 21.98
N SER A 27 22.59 -24.10 22.33
CA SER A 27 21.79 -24.92 23.22
C SER A 27 22.53 -25.23 24.51
N PHE A 28 21.81 -25.75 25.51
CA PHE A 28 22.35 -26.17 26.80
C PHE A 28 21.82 -27.54 27.17
N ILE A 29 22.49 -28.22 28.11
CA ILE A 29 22.13 -29.58 28.53
C ILE A 29 21.64 -29.54 29.99
N PRO A 30 20.32 -29.63 30.24
CA PRO A 30 19.80 -29.74 31.59
C PRO A 30 20.35 -30.96 32.34
N GLY A 31 20.75 -30.77 33.60
CA GLY A 31 21.12 -31.86 34.51
C GLY A 31 22.53 -32.45 34.31
N VAL A 32 23.22 -32.15 33.20
CA VAL A 32 24.61 -32.61 32.97
C VAL A 32 25.58 -31.48 33.32
N THR A 33 26.53 -31.78 34.21
CA THR A 33 27.50 -30.82 34.75
C THR A 33 28.87 -31.50 34.89
N LEU A 34 29.95 -30.71 34.95
CA LEU A 34 31.31 -31.23 35.17
C LEU A 34 31.58 -31.60 36.63
N TRP A 35 30.82 -31.03 37.55
CA TRP A 35 31.02 -31.14 38.99
C TRP A 35 29.75 -31.65 39.66
N ASN A 36 29.89 -32.37 40.76
CA ASN A 36 28.73 -32.75 41.56
C ASN A 36 28.05 -31.52 42.20
N LYS A 37 26.78 -31.69 42.60
CA LYS A 37 25.95 -30.61 43.16
C LYS A 37 26.57 -29.92 44.37
N ASN A 38 27.18 -30.67 45.29
CA ASN A 38 27.75 -30.13 46.53
C ASN A 38 28.94 -29.21 46.21
N SER A 39 29.87 -29.71 45.37
CA SER A 39 30.99 -28.91 44.88
C SER A 39 30.50 -27.62 44.21
N LEU A 40 29.50 -27.70 43.31
CA LEU A 40 28.92 -26.51 42.69
C LEU A 40 28.40 -25.52 43.73
N SER A 41 27.56 -25.96 44.67
CA SER A 41 26.96 -25.05 45.67
C SER A 41 27.97 -24.41 46.62
N GLU A 42 29.03 -25.12 47.00
CA GLU A 42 30.05 -24.62 47.94
C GLU A 42 30.98 -23.58 47.30
N ASN A 43 31.06 -23.54 45.96
CA ASN A 43 32.03 -22.75 45.22
C ASN A 43 31.39 -21.64 44.37
N LEU A 44 30.12 -21.29 44.66
CA LEU A 44 29.46 -20.11 44.11
C LEU A 44 29.82 -18.88 44.95
N ASP A 45 30.36 -17.88 44.27
CA ASP A 45 30.52 -16.52 44.80
C ASP A 45 29.42 -15.63 44.22
N SER A 46 28.74 -14.87 45.07
CA SER A 46 27.59 -14.05 44.70
C SER A 46 27.69 -12.68 45.33
N HIS A 47 27.64 -11.63 44.52
CA HIS A 47 27.64 -10.25 44.99
C HIS A 47 26.48 -9.43 44.39
N PRO A 48 25.98 -8.41 45.10
CA PRO A 48 24.99 -7.48 44.55
C PRO A 48 25.53 -6.75 43.31
N GLN A 49 24.68 -6.57 42.31
CA GLN A 49 24.95 -5.77 41.11
C GLN A 49 23.66 -5.10 40.62
N PRO A 50 23.12 -4.13 41.38
CA PRO A 50 21.89 -3.43 41.00
C PRO A 50 22.16 -2.41 39.88
N GLN A 51 21.38 -2.48 38.81
CA GLN A 51 21.35 -1.49 37.73
C GLN A 51 19.94 -1.44 37.16
N THR A 52 19.44 -0.24 36.85
CA THR A 52 18.14 -0.05 36.20
C THR A 52 18.32 0.73 34.91
N ASP A 53 17.77 0.22 33.82
CA ASP A 53 17.78 0.84 32.51
C ASP A 53 16.35 1.01 31.98
N LEU A 54 16.08 2.19 31.42
CA LEU A 54 14.83 2.47 30.71
C LEU A 54 15.16 3.03 29.32
N LYS A 55 14.63 2.38 28.28
CA LYS A 55 14.86 2.75 26.88
C LYS A 55 13.55 2.78 26.11
N PHE A 56 13.55 3.55 25.03
CA PHE A 56 12.43 3.66 24.09
C PHE A 56 12.92 3.41 22.68
N SER A 57 12.15 2.70 21.87
CA SER A 57 12.40 2.56 20.43
C SER A 57 11.13 2.77 19.63
N SER A 58 11.20 3.57 18.58
CA SER A 58 10.13 3.69 17.57
C SER A 58 10.37 2.76 16.38
N SER A 59 11.45 1.96 16.41
CA SER A 59 11.79 1.00 15.36
C SER A 59 11.38 -0.41 15.75
N ASP A 60 10.70 -1.09 14.83
CA ASP A 60 10.30 -2.50 14.93
C ASP A 60 11.29 -3.45 14.23
N SER A 61 12.39 -2.93 13.68
CA SER A 61 13.45 -3.74 13.05
C SER A 61 14.01 -4.77 14.01
N PHE A 62 14.39 -5.95 13.51
CA PHE A 62 15.04 -6.96 14.35
C PHE A 62 16.36 -6.44 14.94
N ALA A 63 17.11 -5.62 14.19
CA ALA A 63 18.30 -4.92 14.67
C ALA A 63 18.04 -4.12 15.97
N SER A 64 16.98 -3.31 15.98
CA SER A 64 16.60 -2.53 17.16
C SER A 64 16.15 -3.43 18.31
N LYS A 65 15.33 -4.45 18.06
CA LYS A 65 14.82 -5.36 19.10
C LYS A 65 15.94 -6.15 19.77
N SER A 66 16.82 -6.74 18.95
CA SER A 66 17.99 -7.49 19.38
C SER A 66 19.00 -6.60 20.14
N SER A 67 19.14 -5.32 19.76
CA SER A 67 19.97 -4.37 20.51
C SER A 67 19.41 -4.01 21.89
N LEU A 68 18.08 -3.92 22.06
CA LEU A 68 17.47 -3.67 23.37
C LEU A 68 17.78 -4.80 24.36
N LEU A 69 17.79 -6.04 23.86
CA LEU A 69 18.07 -7.26 24.63
C LEU A 69 19.55 -7.67 24.66
N ASP A 70 20.45 -6.83 24.12
CA ASP A 70 21.90 -7.08 24.04
C ASP A 70 22.28 -8.43 23.40
N VAL A 71 21.58 -8.79 22.32
CA VAL A 71 21.81 -10.04 21.58
C VAL A 71 23.02 -9.88 20.66
N SER A 72 24.05 -10.69 20.89
CA SER A 72 25.26 -10.70 20.06
C SER A 72 24.96 -11.17 18.62
N ALA A 73 25.76 -10.72 17.65
CA ALA A 73 25.56 -11.06 16.24
C ALA A 73 25.48 -12.57 15.97
N SER A 74 26.32 -13.36 16.64
CA SER A 74 26.29 -14.82 16.55
C SER A 74 24.96 -15.38 17.06
N LEU A 75 24.49 -14.93 18.23
CA LEU A 75 23.22 -15.38 18.80
C LEU A 75 22.00 -14.94 17.97
N LYS A 76 22.07 -13.77 17.31
CA LYS A 76 21.05 -13.33 16.34
C LYS A 76 20.86 -14.34 15.22
N ALA A 77 21.95 -14.83 14.64
CA ALA A 77 21.91 -15.84 13.57
C ALA A 77 21.18 -17.11 14.02
N SER A 78 21.46 -17.54 15.26
CA SER A 78 20.87 -18.74 15.83
C SER A 78 19.39 -18.57 16.13
N PHE A 79 19.00 -17.39 16.63
CA PHE A 79 17.59 -17.05 16.79
C PHE A 79 16.86 -17.05 15.45
N LEU A 80 17.41 -16.36 14.44
CA LEU A 80 16.84 -16.31 13.09
C LEU A 80 16.82 -17.70 12.41
N GLY A 81 17.76 -18.57 12.73
CA GLY A 81 17.78 -19.97 12.27
C GLY A 81 16.88 -20.92 13.05
N GLY A 82 16.12 -20.43 14.03
CA GLY A 82 15.25 -21.27 14.88
C GLY A 82 16.01 -22.22 15.81
N LEU A 83 17.29 -21.95 16.08
CA LEU A 83 18.13 -22.77 16.97
C LEU A 83 17.94 -22.41 18.46
N VAL A 84 17.41 -21.21 18.73
CA VAL A 84 17.23 -20.70 20.10
C VAL A 84 15.75 -20.54 20.40
N GLU A 85 15.28 -21.26 21.40
CA GLU A 85 13.97 -21.03 22.01
C GLU A 85 14.09 -19.91 23.05
N VAL A 86 13.25 -18.88 22.91
CA VAL A 86 13.26 -17.70 23.79
C VAL A 86 12.08 -17.73 24.77
N GLY A 87 12.35 -17.33 26.00
CA GLY A 87 11.38 -17.27 27.09
C GLY A 87 11.19 -15.86 27.64
N GLY A 88 10.19 -15.70 28.51
CA GLY A 88 9.96 -14.46 29.27
C GLY A 88 9.87 -13.21 28.38
N SER A 89 10.57 -12.16 28.79
CA SER A 89 10.69 -10.89 28.06
C SER A 89 11.24 -11.05 26.63
N ALA A 90 12.11 -12.04 26.38
CA ALA A 90 12.72 -12.25 25.07
C ALA A 90 11.76 -12.79 24.01
N LYS A 91 10.55 -13.24 24.37
CA LYS A 91 9.47 -13.54 23.41
C LYS A 91 9.12 -12.34 22.53
N PHE A 92 9.40 -11.12 23.00
CA PHE A 92 9.34 -9.88 22.20
C PHE A 92 10.11 -9.97 20.87
N LEU A 93 11.19 -10.76 20.78
CA LEU A 93 11.95 -10.88 19.53
C LEU A 93 11.09 -11.44 18.38
N HIS A 94 10.11 -12.29 18.68
CA HIS A 94 9.15 -12.81 17.71
C HIS A 94 8.04 -11.83 17.36
N ASP A 95 7.78 -10.83 18.22
CA ASP A 95 6.73 -9.86 17.99
C ASP A 95 7.18 -8.83 16.94
N THR A 96 6.43 -8.73 15.85
CA THR A 96 6.69 -7.83 14.73
C THR A 96 5.37 -7.28 14.26
N LYS A 97 5.38 -6.10 13.65
CA LYS A 97 4.15 -5.53 13.09
C LYS A 97 3.53 -6.49 12.09
N SER A 98 2.21 -6.62 12.13
CA SER A 98 1.44 -7.42 11.17
C SER A 98 1.03 -6.62 9.92
N SER A 99 1.15 -5.29 9.99
CA SER A 99 0.69 -4.35 8.96
C SER A 99 1.68 -3.18 8.75
N ASN A 100 1.74 -2.63 7.52
CA ASN A 100 2.46 -1.37 7.28
C ASN A 100 1.68 -0.12 7.72
N ARG A 101 0.39 -0.31 8.04
CA ARG A 101 -0.54 0.68 8.61
C ARG A 101 -0.58 0.67 10.14
N GLN A 102 0.48 0.13 10.75
CA GLN A 102 0.68 0.09 12.19
C GLN A 102 1.90 0.94 12.56
N SER A 103 1.67 1.88 13.49
CA SER A 103 2.72 2.62 14.19
C SER A 103 2.99 1.95 15.52
N ARG A 104 4.26 1.85 15.89
CA ARG A 104 4.71 1.10 17.05
C ARG A 104 5.77 1.86 17.83
N VAL A 105 5.67 1.84 19.15
CA VAL A 105 6.72 2.30 20.06
C VAL A 105 6.88 1.29 21.17
N THR A 106 8.12 0.89 21.43
CA THR A 106 8.46 -0.06 22.48
C THR A 106 9.12 0.66 23.64
N MET A 107 8.62 0.41 24.85
CA MET A 107 9.25 0.77 26.11
C MET A 107 9.93 -0.46 26.70
N TYR A 108 11.23 -0.36 26.97
CA TYR A 108 12.07 -1.41 27.50
C TYR A 108 12.56 -1.01 28.89
N TYR A 109 12.16 -1.77 29.91
CA TYR A 109 12.63 -1.66 31.28
C TYR A 109 13.48 -2.88 31.63
N SER A 110 14.63 -2.66 32.27
CA SER A 110 15.53 -3.72 32.72
C SER A 110 16.08 -3.38 34.08
N GLU A 111 16.14 -4.38 34.96
CA GLU A 111 16.72 -4.24 36.28
C GLU A 111 17.56 -5.47 36.63
N THR A 112 18.83 -5.27 36.97
CA THR A 112 19.73 -6.32 37.45
C THR A 112 19.81 -6.29 38.96
N THR A 113 20.13 -7.44 39.58
CA THR A 113 20.07 -7.61 41.03
C THR A 113 21.39 -8.12 41.60
N LYS A 114 21.87 -9.26 41.10
CA LYS A 114 23.09 -9.92 41.59
C LYS A 114 23.87 -10.55 40.44
N PHE A 115 25.16 -10.73 40.67
CA PHE A 115 26.06 -11.47 39.82
C PHE A 115 26.60 -12.66 40.60
N GLU A 116 26.56 -13.83 39.98
CA GLU A 116 26.94 -15.10 40.59
C GLU A 116 27.93 -15.82 39.69
N GLN A 117 29.05 -16.29 40.24
CA GLN A 117 30.15 -16.89 39.49
C GLN A 117 30.75 -18.10 40.21
N LEU A 118 31.37 -18.99 39.44
CA LEU A 118 32.18 -20.09 39.97
C LEU A 118 33.56 -19.58 40.41
N THR A 119 34.03 -20.05 41.56
CA THR A 119 35.38 -19.79 42.05
C THR A 119 36.41 -20.76 41.45
N MET A 120 37.70 -20.37 41.44
CA MET A 120 38.79 -21.10 40.78
C MET A 120 39.07 -22.51 41.33
N ASN A 121 38.65 -22.83 42.56
CA ASN A 121 38.89 -24.13 43.21
C ASN A 121 38.41 -25.34 42.39
N HIS A 122 37.54 -25.12 41.41
CA HIS A 122 36.92 -26.14 40.57
C HIS A 122 37.67 -26.52 39.29
N LEU A 123 38.51 -25.64 38.76
CA LEU A 123 39.12 -25.89 37.45
C LEU A 123 40.06 -27.11 37.47
N ASP A 124 40.60 -27.44 38.64
CA ASP A 124 41.53 -28.57 38.82
C ASP A 124 40.82 -29.90 39.20
N ASN A 125 39.59 -29.87 39.73
CA ASN A 125 38.93 -31.04 40.33
C ASN A 125 37.58 -31.39 39.65
N ILE A 126 37.63 -31.83 38.41
CA ILE A 126 36.45 -32.21 37.63
C ILE A 126 35.92 -33.59 38.08
N THR A 127 34.66 -33.64 38.54
CA THR A 127 34.04 -34.88 39.04
C THR A 127 33.66 -35.86 37.92
N TYR A 128 33.25 -35.33 36.77
CA TYR A 128 32.73 -36.11 35.64
C TYR A 128 33.51 -35.85 34.34
N PRO A 129 34.79 -36.23 34.26
CA PRO A 129 35.63 -35.96 33.08
C PRO A 129 35.12 -36.64 31.80
N GLN A 130 34.34 -37.72 31.91
CA GLN A 130 33.74 -38.41 30.75
C GLN A 130 32.84 -37.51 29.90
N VAL A 131 32.35 -36.39 30.45
CA VAL A 131 31.53 -35.43 29.71
C VAL A 131 32.30 -34.80 28.55
N PHE A 132 33.62 -34.62 28.69
CA PHE A 132 34.45 -34.12 27.59
C PHE A 132 34.47 -35.06 26.38
N GLU A 133 34.50 -36.37 26.63
CA GLU A 133 34.52 -37.40 25.59
C GLU A 133 33.19 -37.50 24.83
N GLN A 134 32.08 -37.09 25.46
CA GLN A 134 30.76 -37.05 24.82
C GLN A 134 30.67 -35.98 23.72
N LYS A 135 31.52 -34.94 23.75
CA LYS A 135 31.53 -33.84 22.76
C LYS A 135 30.18 -33.14 22.56
N THR A 136 29.34 -33.17 23.59
CA THR A 136 27.98 -32.62 23.58
C THR A 136 27.93 -31.12 23.87
N ALA A 137 28.97 -30.58 24.51
CA ALA A 137 29.09 -29.16 24.83
C ALA A 137 30.46 -28.61 24.46
N THR A 138 30.54 -27.30 24.22
CA THR A 138 31.77 -26.59 23.86
C THR A 138 32.22 -25.63 24.97
N HIS A 139 31.30 -25.18 25.80
CA HIS A 139 31.55 -24.22 26.88
C HIS A 139 30.82 -24.65 28.16
N VAL A 140 31.25 -24.09 29.28
CA VAL A 140 30.54 -24.14 30.56
C VAL A 140 30.17 -22.73 31.00
N VAL A 141 28.98 -22.56 31.56
CA VAL A 141 28.56 -21.30 32.17
C VAL A 141 29.37 -21.09 33.45
N THR A 142 30.16 -20.03 33.51
CA THR A 142 31.01 -19.71 34.67
C THR A 142 30.47 -18.58 35.52
N ALA A 143 29.70 -17.67 34.92
CA ALA A 143 29.00 -16.62 35.65
C ALA A 143 27.66 -16.28 35.03
N VAL A 144 26.76 -15.74 35.85
CA VAL A 144 25.41 -15.31 35.47
C VAL A 144 25.08 -13.98 36.16
N LEU A 145 24.57 -13.03 35.37
CA LEU A 145 23.97 -11.80 35.85
C LEU A 145 22.46 -11.99 35.92
N TYR A 146 21.90 -11.87 37.11
CA TYR A 146 20.47 -12.05 37.38
C TYR A 146 19.73 -10.71 37.44
N GLY A 147 18.47 -10.71 37.00
CA GLY A 147 17.61 -9.54 36.94
C GLY A 147 16.23 -9.88 36.41
N ALA A 148 15.50 -8.89 35.93
CA ALA A 148 14.30 -9.08 35.13
C ALA A 148 14.11 -7.93 34.14
N GLN A 149 13.44 -8.23 33.04
CA GLN A 149 13.12 -7.28 31.99
C GLN A 149 11.60 -7.24 31.77
N ALA A 150 11.12 -6.05 31.41
CA ALA A 150 9.72 -5.78 31.05
C ALA A 150 9.71 -4.96 29.77
N ILE A 151 9.01 -5.45 28.76
CA ILE A 151 8.89 -4.84 27.44
C ILE A 151 7.41 -4.60 27.17
N MET A 152 7.06 -3.33 26.99
CA MET A 152 5.71 -2.91 26.62
C MET A 152 5.74 -2.39 25.20
N VAL A 153 4.95 -3.03 24.33
CA VAL A 153 4.83 -2.70 22.92
C VAL A 153 3.52 -1.95 22.72
N PHE A 154 3.60 -0.68 22.35
CA PHE A 154 2.44 0.17 22.12
C PHE A 154 2.19 0.27 20.63
N ASP A 155 0.98 -0.07 20.20
CA ASP A 155 0.57 -0.06 18.80
C ASP A 155 -0.64 0.84 18.56
N ARG A 156 -0.62 1.52 17.41
CA ARG A 156 -1.76 2.26 16.86
C ARG A 156 -1.87 1.98 15.37
N THR A 157 -2.99 1.38 14.98
CA THR A 157 -3.36 1.16 13.57
C THR A 157 -4.03 2.41 13.03
N PHE A 158 -3.80 2.72 11.75
CA PHE A 158 -4.36 3.89 11.09
C PHE A 158 -4.91 3.54 9.70
N SER A 159 -5.82 4.37 9.18
CA SER A 159 -6.40 4.22 7.83
C SER A 159 -5.45 4.72 6.74
N GLU A 160 -5.77 4.49 5.47
CA GLU A 160 -4.94 5.00 4.35
C GLU A 160 -5.00 6.53 4.21
N GLU A 161 -6.04 7.17 4.73
CA GLU A 161 -6.25 8.62 4.67
C GLU A 161 -5.49 9.35 5.79
N GLU A 162 -5.15 8.64 6.88
CA GLU A 162 -4.45 9.21 8.01
C GLU A 162 -2.95 9.40 7.74
N ASN A 163 -2.40 10.49 8.28
CA ASN A 163 -0.99 10.79 8.12
C ASN A 163 -0.13 9.91 9.03
N LYS A 164 0.49 8.88 8.46
CA LYS A 164 1.42 7.96 9.16
C LYS A 164 2.48 8.66 10.01
N GLN A 165 3.09 9.75 9.53
CA GLN A 165 4.15 10.46 10.26
C GLN A 165 3.60 11.19 11.48
N LYS A 166 2.42 11.81 11.34
CA LYS A 166 1.70 12.44 12.46
C LYS A 166 1.41 11.40 13.55
N ILE A 167 0.76 10.30 13.19
CA ILE A 167 0.41 9.21 14.11
C ILE A 167 1.66 8.64 14.82
N ALA A 168 2.74 8.40 14.08
CA ALA A 168 3.98 7.87 14.66
C ALA A 168 4.66 8.86 15.62
N GLY A 169 4.66 10.15 15.26
CA GLY A 169 5.20 11.22 16.11
C GLY A 169 4.43 11.36 17.41
N GLU A 170 3.10 11.39 17.32
CA GLU A 170 2.21 11.46 18.47
C GLU A 170 2.38 10.24 19.40
N LEU A 171 2.38 9.02 18.85
CA LEU A 171 2.54 7.78 19.64
C LEU A 171 3.87 7.79 20.41
N ASN A 172 4.94 8.23 19.76
CA ASN A 172 6.26 8.33 20.38
C ASN A 172 6.30 9.35 21.52
N LEU A 173 5.64 10.49 21.37
CA LEU A 173 5.53 11.49 22.42
C LEU A 173 4.76 10.92 23.63
N MET A 174 3.61 10.27 23.38
CA MET A 174 2.78 9.70 24.45
C MET A 174 3.54 8.65 25.26
N VAL A 175 4.12 7.65 24.61
CA VAL A 175 4.85 6.59 25.33
C VAL A 175 6.04 7.15 26.12
N LYS A 176 6.73 8.17 25.61
CA LYS A 176 7.83 8.83 26.32
C LYS A 176 7.36 9.71 27.49
N LYS A 177 6.09 10.14 27.53
CA LYS A 177 5.53 10.85 28.69
C LYS A 177 5.35 9.91 29.90
N ILE A 178 5.20 8.60 29.72
CA ILE A 178 4.91 7.62 30.81
C ILE A 178 5.74 7.85 32.09
N PRO A 179 7.09 7.98 32.03
CA PRO A 179 7.90 8.18 33.25
C PRO A 179 7.73 9.54 33.90
N THR A 180 7.26 10.54 33.16
CA THR A 180 7.11 11.93 33.60
C THR A 180 5.73 12.25 34.18
N LEU A 181 4.74 11.37 33.97
CA LEU A 181 3.38 11.60 34.41
C LEU A 181 3.23 11.37 35.92
N SER A 182 3.05 12.45 36.68
CA SER A 182 2.52 12.43 38.05
C SER A 182 1.00 12.23 38.01
N ILE A 183 0.47 11.28 38.78
CA ILE A 183 -0.98 11.13 38.97
C ILE A 183 -1.32 11.62 40.37
N GLU A 184 -2.24 12.59 40.47
CA GLU A 184 -2.90 12.93 41.73
C GLU A 184 -3.83 11.79 42.17
N GLY A 185 -4.01 11.62 43.48
CA GLY A 185 -4.74 10.49 44.08
C GLY A 185 -6.20 10.37 43.62
N SER A 186 -6.41 9.72 42.48
CA SER A 186 -7.65 9.06 42.01
C SER A 186 -7.54 8.58 40.55
N GLY A 187 -6.32 8.46 39.99
CA GLY A 187 -6.14 7.97 38.61
C GLY A 187 -6.21 9.05 37.53
N ALA A 188 -6.45 10.31 37.92
CA ALA A 188 -6.43 11.43 36.98
C ALA A 188 -4.99 11.67 36.48
N VAL A 189 -4.68 11.13 35.30
CA VAL A 189 -3.52 11.55 34.52
C VAL A 189 -3.84 12.93 33.97
N ASN A 190 -2.96 13.91 34.17
CA ASN A 190 -3.13 15.24 33.60
C ASN A 190 -2.91 15.17 32.07
N MET A 191 -3.97 14.81 31.34
CA MET A 191 -4.00 14.67 29.88
C MET A 191 -4.83 15.78 29.28
N THR A 192 -4.41 16.29 28.13
CA THR A 192 -5.26 17.17 27.31
C THR A 192 -6.40 16.36 26.68
N ASP A 193 -7.48 17.03 26.23
CA ASP A 193 -8.57 16.36 25.51
C ASP A 193 -8.04 15.59 24.27
N ASP A 194 -7.07 16.18 23.56
CA ASP A 194 -6.36 15.56 22.44
C ASP A 194 -5.59 14.28 22.86
N ASP A 195 -4.98 14.28 24.05
CA ASP A 195 -4.25 13.11 24.58
C ASP A 195 -5.26 11.97 24.88
N THR A 196 -6.47 12.30 25.38
CA THR A 196 -7.50 11.32 25.77
C THR A 196 -8.04 10.51 24.60
N ASN A 197 -8.48 11.16 23.51
CA ASN A 197 -8.96 10.47 22.31
C ASN A 197 -7.85 9.60 21.70
N MET A 198 -6.60 10.04 21.81
CA MET A 198 -5.47 9.28 21.33
C MET A 198 -5.21 8.01 22.15
N VAL A 199 -5.33 8.09 23.47
CA VAL A 199 -5.10 6.95 24.40
C VAL A 199 -6.04 5.78 24.12
N GLU A 200 -7.29 6.05 23.76
CA GLU A 200 -8.28 5.02 23.45
C GLU A 200 -7.88 4.16 22.23
N ASN A 201 -7.07 4.72 21.33
CA ASN A 201 -6.61 4.07 20.10
C ASN A 201 -5.23 3.40 20.23
N ILE A 202 -4.65 3.37 21.43
CA ILE A 202 -3.34 2.75 21.70
C ILE A 202 -3.54 1.44 22.44
N SER A 203 -3.20 0.34 21.79
CA SER A 203 -3.10 -0.96 22.45
C SER A 203 -1.70 -1.17 23.02
N CYS A 204 -1.61 -2.01 24.06
CA CYS A 204 -0.35 -2.43 24.66
C CYS A 204 -0.25 -3.96 24.62
N THR A 205 0.92 -4.48 24.28
CA THR A 205 1.28 -5.90 24.45
C THR A 205 2.50 -5.99 25.37
N PHE A 206 2.42 -6.83 26.39
CA PHE A 206 3.47 -6.98 27.40
C PHE A 206 4.24 -8.29 27.26
N TYR A 207 5.56 -8.19 27.30
CA TYR A 207 6.48 -9.31 27.44
C TYR A 207 7.40 -9.04 28.61
N GLY A 208 7.39 -9.91 29.61
CA GLY A 208 8.23 -9.70 30.78
C GLY A 208 8.54 -10.98 31.54
N ASP A 209 9.49 -10.86 32.46
CA ASP A 209 9.93 -11.95 33.34
C ASP A 209 9.15 -11.99 34.66
N PHE A 210 8.05 -11.22 34.73
CA PHE A 210 7.21 -11.04 35.91
C PHE A 210 5.94 -11.89 35.81
N HIS A 211 5.52 -12.47 36.93
CA HIS A 211 4.18 -13.02 37.03
C HIS A 211 3.20 -11.90 37.34
N LEU A 212 2.31 -11.60 36.38
CA LEU A 212 1.24 -10.62 36.52
C LEU A 212 -0.11 -11.36 36.60
N GLU A 213 -1.00 -10.92 37.48
CA GLU A 213 -2.38 -11.43 37.52
C GLU A 213 -3.12 -11.12 36.21
N GLN A 214 -2.89 -9.93 35.65
CA GLN A 214 -3.42 -9.49 34.36
C GLN A 214 -2.33 -8.75 33.58
N SER A 215 -2.17 -9.09 32.31
CA SER A 215 -1.26 -8.38 31.41
C SER A 215 -1.91 -7.09 30.90
N PRO A 216 -1.18 -5.96 30.82
CA PRO A 216 -1.75 -4.72 30.32
C PRO A 216 -2.03 -4.82 28.82
N THR A 217 -3.20 -4.34 28.43
CA THR A 217 -3.75 -4.34 27.07
C THR A 217 -3.99 -2.93 26.53
N SER A 218 -4.00 -1.93 27.42
CA SER A 218 -4.18 -0.51 27.08
C SER A 218 -3.01 0.35 27.56
N TYR A 219 -2.95 1.59 27.06
CA TYR A 219 -1.96 2.56 27.50
C TYR A 219 -2.04 2.87 29.01
N ILE A 220 -3.26 2.98 29.58
CA ILE A 220 -3.45 3.28 31.01
C ILE A 220 -3.01 2.10 31.88
N GLU A 221 -3.36 0.87 31.51
CA GLU A 221 -2.91 -0.33 32.24
C GLU A 221 -1.39 -0.46 32.22
N ALA A 222 -0.73 -0.09 31.11
CA ALA A 222 0.71 -0.09 30.99
C ALA A 222 1.38 0.97 31.90
N LEU A 223 0.78 2.16 32.00
CA LEU A 223 1.22 3.22 32.93
C LEU A 223 1.16 2.74 34.39
N ASP A 224 0.08 2.05 34.76
CA ASP A 224 -0.09 1.46 36.10
C ASP A 224 0.91 0.34 36.37
N LEU A 225 1.17 -0.52 35.39
CA LEU A 225 2.18 -1.57 35.50
C LEU A 225 3.58 -0.96 35.70
N TYR A 226 3.96 0.04 34.90
CA TYR A 226 5.27 0.69 34.98
C TYR A 226 5.59 1.17 36.41
N LYS A 227 4.61 1.74 37.12
CA LYS A 227 4.77 2.18 38.51
C LYS A 227 4.99 1.04 39.50
N LYS A 228 4.44 -0.13 39.21
CA LYS A 228 4.58 -1.34 40.05
C LYS A 228 5.88 -2.10 39.76
N LEU A 229 6.49 -1.94 38.57
CA LEU A 229 7.67 -2.71 38.15
C LEU A 229 8.80 -2.75 39.20
N PRO A 230 9.27 -1.61 39.80
CA PRO A 230 10.33 -1.66 40.80
C PRO A 230 9.96 -2.51 42.03
N SER A 231 8.67 -2.53 42.42
CA SER A 231 8.21 -3.30 43.56
C SER A 231 8.04 -4.81 43.28
N LEU A 232 7.91 -5.21 42.00
CA LEU A 232 7.72 -6.60 41.61
C LEU A 232 9.01 -7.43 41.70
N LEU A 233 10.18 -6.79 41.61
CA LEU A 233 11.49 -7.41 41.76
C LEU A 233 11.97 -7.54 43.21
N ASN A 234 11.21 -7.01 44.17
CA ASN A 234 11.65 -6.60 45.51
C ASN A 234 12.06 -7.74 46.48
N ASN A 235 12.57 -8.87 45.99
CA ASN A 235 13.11 -9.95 46.83
C ASN A 235 14.20 -10.81 46.17
N SER A 236 14.71 -10.50 44.97
CA SER A 236 15.66 -11.34 44.20
C SER A 236 15.19 -12.78 43.86
N LYS A 237 14.17 -13.30 44.55
CA LYS A 237 13.58 -14.62 44.34
C LYS A 237 13.00 -14.80 42.94
N ASN A 238 12.59 -13.70 42.32
CA ASN A 238 12.02 -13.69 40.96
C ASN A 238 13.05 -13.30 39.90
N ALA A 239 14.32 -13.11 40.27
CA ALA A 239 15.35 -12.74 39.31
C ALA A 239 15.67 -13.93 38.40
N VAL A 240 15.64 -13.68 37.10
CA VAL A 240 16.01 -14.64 36.05
C VAL A 240 17.39 -14.29 35.48
N PRO A 241 18.07 -15.25 34.83
CA PRO A 241 19.29 -14.96 34.09
C PRO A 241 19.05 -13.91 33.00
N VAL A 242 19.87 -12.86 32.97
CA VAL A 242 19.85 -11.83 31.93
C VAL A 242 21.03 -12.02 30.97
N LYS A 243 22.24 -12.24 31.52
CA LYS A 243 23.46 -12.55 30.76
C LYS A 243 24.25 -13.66 31.41
N VAL A 244 25.00 -14.39 30.59
CA VAL A 244 25.89 -15.46 31.04
C VAL A 244 27.28 -15.34 30.42
N TRP A 245 28.27 -15.80 31.16
CA TRP A 245 29.66 -15.89 30.73
C TRP A 245 30.00 -17.35 30.49
N LEU A 246 30.44 -17.64 29.27
CA LEU A 246 30.76 -18.98 28.81
C LEU A 246 32.27 -19.15 28.73
N TYR A 247 32.79 -20.17 29.40
CA TYR A 247 34.21 -20.50 29.38
C TYR A 247 34.47 -21.73 28.48
N PRO A 248 35.45 -21.69 27.56
CA PRO A 248 35.71 -22.79 26.64
C PRO A 248 36.16 -24.07 27.35
N LEU A 249 35.50 -25.19 27.06
CA LEU A 249 35.82 -26.49 27.66
C LEU A 249 37.16 -27.06 27.18
N ASN A 250 37.59 -26.72 25.96
CA ASN A 250 38.86 -27.17 25.40
C ASN A 250 40.10 -26.60 26.13
N LEU A 251 39.91 -25.52 26.90
CA LEU A 251 40.92 -24.99 27.82
C LEU A 251 41.02 -25.80 29.12
N LEU A 252 40.00 -26.60 29.45
CA LEU A 252 40.00 -27.52 30.59
C LEU A 252 40.50 -28.91 30.18
N ASP A 253 40.01 -29.42 29.04
CA ASP A 253 40.45 -30.69 28.47
C ASP A 253 40.42 -30.63 26.94
N SER A 254 41.57 -30.90 26.32
CA SER A 254 41.74 -30.92 24.86
C SER A 254 40.80 -31.88 24.10
N LYS A 255 40.22 -32.88 24.77
CA LYS A 255 39.25 -33.82 24.17
C LYS A 255 37.87 -33.19 23.96
N ALA A 256 37.56 -32.11 24.67
CA ALA A 256 36.27 -31.43 24.61
C ALA A 256 35.94 -30.95 23.19
N ALA A 257 34.65 -30.81 22.89
CA ALA A 257 34.25 -30.16 21.65
C ALA A 257 34.61 -28.67 21.70
N GLN A 258 34.84 -28.07 20.53
CA GLN A 258 35.14 -26.65 20.38
C GLN A 258 34.31 -26.05 19.25
N LEU A 259 34.12 -24.74 19.30
CA LEU A 259 33.60 -23.95 18.18
C LEU A 259 34.70 -23.86 17.11
N GLN A 260 34.48 -24.45 15.94
CA GLN A 260 35.53 -24.60 14.92
C GLN A 260 35.69 -23.36 14.03
N ALA A 261 34.59 -22.67 13.74
CA ALA A 261 34.60 -21.45 12.95
C ALA A 261 33.55 -20.46 13.47
N ASN A 262 33.87 -19.17 13.31
CA ASN A 262 32.92 -18.07 13.47
C ASN A 262 32.42 -17.63 12.10
N ILE A 263 31.18 -17.17 12.04
CA ILE A 263 30.62 -16.55 10.84
C ILE A 263 30.95 -15.06 10.89
N SER A 264 31.42 -14.51 9.78
CA SER A 264 31.69 -13.08 9.61
C SER A 264 30.45 -12.25 9.88
N THR A 265 30.65 -11.07 10.46
CA THR A 265 29.56 -10.14 10.76
C THR A 265 28.80 -9.69 9.50
N GLY A 266 29.49 -9.58 8.37
CA GLY A 266 28.88 -9.25 7.08
C GLY A 266 27.85 -10.28 6.62
N LEU A 267 28.17 -11.58 6.68
CA LEU A 267 27.22 -12.64 6.30
C LEU A 267 26.09 -12.79 7.31
N LEU A 268 26.35 -12.56 8.60
CA LEU A 268 25.30 -12.49 9.62
C LEU A 268 24.31 -11.35 9.35
N SER A 269 24.80 -10.17 8.96
CA SER A 269 23.94 -9.06 8.56
C SER A 269 23.14 -9.39 7.29
N SER A 270 23.70 -10.12 6.33
CA SER A 270 22.96 -10.58 5.15
C SER A 270 21.79 -11.50 5.51
N ILE A 271 21.99 -12.42 6.47
CA ILE A 271 20.90 -13.26 7.02
C ILE A 271 19.84 -12.37 7.67
N GLU A 272 20.25 -11.40 8.49
CA GLU A 272 19.33 -10.45 9.14
C GLU A 272 18.48 -9.67 8.12
N PHE A 273 19.09 -9.08 7.08
CA PHE A 273 18.37 -8.37 6.03
C PHE A 273 17.39 -9.25 5.27
N MET A 274 17.79 -10.48 4.94
CA MET A 274 16.93 -11.45 4.27
C MET A 274 15.69 -11.82 5.11
N MET A 275 15.87 -12.01 6.42
CA MET A 275 14.77 -12.25 7.35
C MET A 275 13.85 -11.02 7.49
N GLU A 276 14.41 -9.81 7.54
CA GLU A 276 13.60 -8.59 7.56
C GLU A 276 12.77 -8.42 6.27
N ASP A 277 13.31 -8.84 5.12
CA ASP A 277 12.58 -8.82 3.85
C ASP A 277 11.43 -9.84 3.82
N LEU A 278 11.59 -11.03 4.42
CA LEU A 278 10.49 -11.97 4.65
C LEU A 278 9.36 -11.31 5.46
N GLU A 279 9.69 -10.63 6.56
CA GLU A 279 8.70 -9.93 7.38
C GLU A 279 8.02 -8.76 6.65
N LYS A 280 8.70 -8.09 5.70
CA LYS A 280 8.08 -7.05 4.85
C LYS A 280 7.10 -7.65 3.85
N VAL A 281 7.43 -8.79 3.26
CA VAL A 281 6.55 -9.52 2.34
C VAL A 281 5.27 -9.94 3.07
N GLU A 282 5.41 -10.51 4.27
CA GLU A 282 4.26 -10.92 5.08
C GLU A 282 3.33 -9.74 5.43
N ARG A 283 3.89 -8.64 5.94
CA ARG A 283 3.12 -7.42 6.23
C ARG A 283 2.37 -6.88 5.02
N THR A 284 3.04 -6.83 3.88
CA THR A 284 2.44 -6.33 2.64
C THR A 284 1.31 -7.25 2.18
N CYS A 285 1.48 -8.56 2.33
CA CYS A 285 0.43 -9.53 2.03
C CYS A 285 -0.77 -9.37 2.97
N ASN A 286 -0.53 -9.24 4.27
CA ASN A 286 -1.59 -9.01 5.26
C ASN A 286 -2.35 -7.71 4.97
N ASP A 287 -1.65 -6.64 4.60
CA ASP A 287 -2.28 -5.37 4.22
C ASP A 287 -3.20 -5.50 3.01
N LEU A 288 -2.78 -6.26 2.00
CA LEU A 288 -3.59 -6.57 0.81
C LEU A 288 -4.78 -7.45 1.15
N SER A 289 -4.63 -8.40 2.09
CA SER A 289 -5.74 -9.24 2.55
C SER A 289 -6.84 -8.49 3.28
N GLN A 290 -6.60 -7.25 3.71
CA GLN A 290 -7.62 -6.36 4.28
C GLN A 290 -8.34 -5.51 3.23
N ASN A 291 -7.97 -5.61 1.94
CA ASN A 291 -8.66 -4.87 0.89
C ASN A 291 -10.08 -5.42 0.67
N THR A 292 -11.06 -4.55 0.44
CA THR A 292 -12.47 -4.93 0.28
C THR A 292 -12.69 -5.92 -0.87
N LEU A 293 -11.91 -5.78 -1.96
CA LEU A 293 -11.98 -6.66 -3.14
C LEU A 293 -11.76 -8.14 -2.81
N VAL A 294 -11.05 -8.43 -1.72
CA VAL A 294 -10.78 -9.80 -1.26
C VAL A 294 -12.05 -10.48 -0.75
N ASN A 295 -13.02 -9.71 -0.25
CA ASN A 295 -14.33 -10.23 0.15
C ASN A 295 -15.34 -10.19 -1.01
N ASP A 296 -15.10 -9.34 -2.00
CA ASP A 296 -16.00 -9.14 -3.14
C ASP A 296 -15.80 -10.19 -4.24
N PHE A 297 -14.59 -10.74 -4.39
CA PHE A 297 -14.25 -11.73 -5.42
C PHE A 297 -13.51 -12.94 -4.84
N SER A 298 -14.09 -14.13 -5.00
CA SER A 298 -13.49 -15.40 -4.56
C SER A 298 -12.15 -15.67 -5.24
N ASP A 299 -12.01 -15.39 -6.54
CA ASP A 299 -10.75 -15.53 -7.29
C ASP A 299 -9.58 -14.79 -6.63
N ILE A 300 -9.82 -13.56 -6.16
CA ILE A 300 -8.79 -12.74 -5.50
C ILE A 300 -8.45 -13.33 -4.13
N GLN A 301 -9.47 -13.75 -3.38
CA GLN A 301 -9.31 -14.38 -2.08
C GLN A 301 -8.46 -15.65 -2.17
N GLU A 302 -8.78 -16.54 -3.12
CA GLU A 302 -8.07 -17.80 -3.34
C GLU A 302 -6.62 -17.56 -3.78
N ARG A 303 -6.37 -16.61 -4.68
CA ARG A 303 -5.01 -16.23 -5.11
C ARG A 303 -4.17 -15.75 -3.93
N LEU A 304 -4.70 -14.86 -3.09
CA LEU A 304 -4.00 -14.36 -1.91
C LEU A 304 -3.73 -15.47 -0.88
N GLN A 305 -4.71 -16.32 -0.57
CA GLN A 305 -4.53 -17.44 0.36
C GLN A 305 -3.51 -18.45 -0.17
N SER A 306 -3.55 -18.75 -1.46
CA SER A 306 -2.59 -19.61 -2.14
C SER A 306 -1.18 -19.01 -2.09
N PHE A 307 -1.04 -17.69 -2.28
CA PHE A 307 0.22 -16.96 -2.09
C PHE A 307 0.72 -17.08 -0.65
N GLN A 308 -0.10 -16.78 0.35
CA GLN A 308 0.27 -16.86 1.77
C GLN A 308 0.74 -18.26 2.16
N LYS A 309 0.01 -19.30 1.75
CA LYS A 309 0.39 -20.70 2.02
C LYS A 309 1.73 -21.06 1.38
N THR A 310 1.98 -20.56 0.18
CA THR A 310 3.22 -20.79 -0.57
C THR A 310 4.39 -20.05 0.08
N PHE A 311 4.18 -18.79 0.45
CA PHE A 311 5.14 -17.96 1.18
C PHE A 311 5.48 -18.53 2.57
N ASN A 312 4.50 -18.96 3.35
CA ASN A 312 4.73 -19.52 4.68
C ASN A 312 5.56 -20.81 4.64
N LYS A 313 5.33 -21.67 3.62
CA LYS A 313 6.18 -22.84 3.37
C LYS A 313 7.61 -22.44 3.03
N TYR A 314 7.78 -21.42 2.18
CA TYR A 314 9.08 -20.89 1.82
C TYR A 314 9.82 -20.33 3.05
N LYS A 315 9.17 -19.45 3.82
CA LYS A 315 9.69 -18.87 5.07
C LYS A 315 10.14 -19.97 6.04
N ALA A 316 9.31 -21.00 6.26
CA ALA A 316 9.68 -22.12 7.13
C ALA A 316 10.88 -22.93 6.61
N LYS A 317 10.94 -23.22 5.30
CA LYS A 317 12.09 -23.91 4.67
C LYS A 317 13.37 -23.09 4.82
N MET A 318 13.27 -21.79 4.60
CA MET A 318 14.35 -20.82 4.69
C MET A 318 14.94 -20.76 6.12
N LEU A 319 14.08 -20.57 7.13
CA LEU A 319 14.49 -20.54 8.54
C LEU A 319 15.24 -21.82 8.94
N LYS A 320 14.72 -22.98 8.53
CA LYS A 320 15.34 -24.29 8.80
C LYS A 320 16.71 -24.43 8.14
N GLU A 321 16.86 -23.95 6.90
CA GLU A 321 18.14 -24.03 6.18
C GLU A 321 19.19 -23.10 6.80
N VAL A 322 18.82 -21.89 7.21
CA VAL A 322 19.71 -20.99 7.96
C VAL A 322 20.22 -21.68 9.23
N GLY A 323 19.33 -22.27 10.03
CA GLY A 323 19.71 -22.98 11.25
C GLY A 323 20.69 -24.13 10.99
N ARG A 324 20.45 -24.91 9.93
CA ARG A 324 21.33 -26.02 9.51
C ARG A 324 22.72 -25.50 9.13
N ILE A 325 22.80 -24.51 8.25
CA ILE A 325 24.06 -23.97 7.73
C ILE A 325 24.86 -23.28 8.83
N VAL A 326 24.21 -22.45 9.65
CA VAL A 326 24.87 -21.78 10.79
C VAL A 326 25.49 -22.80 11.74
N SER A 327 24.73 -23.86 12.08
CA SER A 327 25.24 -24.93 12.95
C SER A 327 26.42 -25.67 12.32
N ALA A 328 26.33 -26.00 11.02
CA ALA A 328 27.33 -26.77 10.31
C ALA A 328 28.65 -26.00 10.12
N ILE A 329 28.59 -24.69 9.86
CA ILE A 329 29.78 -23.83 9.80
C ILE A 329 30.47 -23.82 11.15
N ARG A 330 29.71 -23.59 12.23
CA ARG A 330 30.25 -23.58 13.60
C ARG A 330 30.84 -24.92 14.02
N GLY A 331 30.31 -26.02 13.50
CA GLY A 331 30.84 -27.38 13.65
C GLY A 331 32.07 -27.67 12.81
N GLY A 332 32.42 -26.81 11.83
CA GLY A 332 33.52 -27.01 10.89
C GLY A 332 33.19 -28.00 9.76
N GLU A 333 31.92 -28.29 9.54
CA GLU A 333 31.43 -29.29 8.57
C GLU A 333 31.35 -28.70 7.16
N ILE A 334 31.03 -27.41 7.06
CA ILE A 334 30.92 -26.68 5.78
C ILE A 334 31.60 -25.31 5.90
N LYS A 335 31.90 -24.69 4.76
CA LYS A 335 32.52 -23.36 4.68
C LYS A 335 31.48 -22.24 4.76
N GLU A 336 31.92 -21.06 5.18
CA GLU A 336 31.08 -19.88 5.28
C GLU A 336 30.47 -19.43 3.95
N THR A 337 31.15 -19.72 2.83
CA THR A 337 30.68 -19.43 1.45
C THR A 337 29.32 -20.07 1.13
N SER A 338 28.94 -21.14 1.84
CA SER A 338 27.62 -21.75 1.69
C SER A 338 26.46 -20.82 2.07
N ILE A 339 26.69 -19.79 2.90
CA ILE A 339 25.68 -18.76 3.18
C ILE A 339 25.44 -17.91 1.92
N GLU A 340 26.48 -17.52 1.21
CA GLU A 340 26.36 -16.73 -0.02
C GLU A 340 25.65 -17.53 -1.12
N GLU A 341 26.04 -18.79 -1.31
CA GLU A 341 25.39 -19.71 -2.24
C GLU A 341 23.90 -19.87 -1.92
N MET A 342 23.56 -20.04 -0.65
CA MET A 342 22.18 -20.12 -0.17
C MET A 342 21.40 -18.83 -0.48
N LEU A 343 21.97 -17.66 -0.19
CA LEU A 343 21.32 -16.36 -0.42
C LEU A 343 21.06 -16.13 -1.92
N ILE A 344 21.99 -16.51 -2.79
CA ILE A 344 21.84 -16.41 -4.25
C ILE A 344 20.79 -17.41 -4.76
N TYR A 345 20.90 -18.67 -4.35
CA TYR A 345 19.98 -19.74 -4.78
C TYR A 345 18.54 -19.46 -4.36
N HIS A 346 18.37 -18.76 -3.24
CA HIS A 346 17.07 -18.42 -2.68
C HIS A 346 16.66 -16.96 -2.89
N ASP A 347 17.16 -16.25 -3.91
CA ASP A 347 16.61 -14.93 -4.29
C ASP A 347 15.21 -15.01 -4.95
N PHE A 348 14.39 -15.95 -4.49
CA PHE A 348 12.94 -16.00 -4.74
C PHE A 348 12.21 -14.86 -4.03
N LEU A 349 12.86 -14.17 -3.09
CA LEU A 349 12.30 -13.01 -2.40
C LEU A 349 11.95 -11.87 -3.37
N GLY A 350 12.80 -11.63 -4.38
CA GLY A 350 12.47 -10.73 -5.49
C GLY A 350 11.13 -11.08 -6.12
N MET A 351 10.85 -12.38 -6.26
CA MET A 351 9.63 -12.85 -6.89
C MET A 351 8.37 -12.59 -6.04
N PHE A 352 8.41 -12.95 -4.76
CA PHE A 352 7.30 -12.67 -3.83
C PHE A 352 6.99 -11.17 -3.76
N ARG A 353 8.02 -10.31 -3.76
CA ARG A 353 7.86 -8.86 -3.78
C ARG A 353 7.20 -8.36 -5.07
N GLN A 354 7.64 -8.87 -6.21
CA GLN A 354 7.08 -8.48 -7.51
C GLN A 354 5.60 -8.86 -7.59
N TRP A 355 5.24 -10.07 -7.17
CA TRP A 355 3.84 -10.52 -7.14
C TRP A 355 2.97 -9.61 -6.27
N LEU A 356 3.43 -9.21 -5.08
CA LEU A 356 2.68 -8.30 -4.21
C LEU A 356 2.53 -6.90 -4.81
N LYS A 357 3.56 -6.40 -5.51
CA LYS A 357 3.50 -5.12 -6.22
C LYS A 357 2.48 -5.17 -7.37
N ASP A 358 2.46 -6.28 -8.09
CA ASP A 358 1.53 -6.55 -9.18
C ASP A 358 0.09 -6.64 -8.66
N ALA A 359 -0.16 -7.44 -7.62
CA ALA A 359 -1.46 -7.56 -6.97
C ALA A 359 -1.96 -6.21 -6.44
N LYS A 360 -1.09 -5.41 -5.82
CA LYS A 360 -1.44 -4.04 -5.40
C LYS A 360 -1.87 -3.16 -6.56
N SER A 361 -1.18 -3.25 -7.70
CA SER A 361 -1.48 -2.46 -8.89
C SER A 361 -2.82 -2.89 -9.52
N GLU A 362 -3.06 -4.20 -9.58
CA GLU A 362 -4.34 -4.79 -10.00
C GLU A 362 -5.49 -4.30 -9.10
N PHE A 363 -5.33 -4.35 -7.78
CA PHE A 363 -6.38 -3.94 -6.84
C PHE A 363 -6.68 -2.45 -6.95
N ASN A 364 -5.66 -1.60 -7.05
CA ASN A 364 -5.87 -0.16 -7.23
C ASN A 364 -6.63 0.15 -8.53
N LEU A 365 -6.34 -0.58 -9.62
CA LEU A 365 -7.09 -0.47 -10.86
C LEU A 365 -8.54 -0.87 -10.62
N LEU A 366 -8.81 -2.07 -10.10
CA LEU A 366 -10.18 -2.57 -9.86
C LEU A 366 -10.98 -1.67 -8.90
N SER A 367 -10.38 -1.23 -7.80
CA SER A 367 -11.00 -0.30 -6.85
C SER A 367 -11.42 1.02 -7.50
N SER A 368 -10.79 1.44 -8.60
CA SER A 368 -11.24 2.63 -9.32
C SER A 368 -12.44 2.37 -10.25
N TYR A 369 -12.57 1.15 -10.78
CA TYR A 369 -13.64 0.76 -11.71
C TYR A 369 -14.96 0.44 -10.99
N ILE A 370 -14.86 -0.16 -9.81
CA ILE A 370 -15.99 -0.79 -9.10
C ILE A 370 -16.81 0.20 -8.25
N LYS A 371 -16.28 1.41 -7.99
CA LYS A 371 -16.95 2.42 -7.13
C LYS A 371 -18.40 2.68 -7.56
N GLY A 372 -19.32 2.45 -6.62
CA GLY A 372 -20.75 2.76 -6.74
C GLY A 372 -21.57 1.73 -7.52
N ILE A 373 -21.02 0.57 -7.86
CA ILE A 373 -21.74 -0.48 -8.58
C ILE A 373 -21.85 -1.72 -7.68
N LYS A 374 -23.00 -2.40 -7.75
CA LYS A 374 -23.25 -3.64 -7.02
C LYS A 374 -22.35 -4.76 -7.57
N ILE A 375 -21.64 -5.45 -6.68
CA ILE A 375 -20.81 -6.61 -7.03
C ILE A 375 -21.55 -7.88 -6.62
N GLU A 376 -21.52 -8.88 -7.48
CA GLU A 376 -22.01 -10.22 -7.21
C GLU A 376 -20.95 -11.22 -7.65
N ASP A 377 -20.32 -11.88 -6.68
CA ASP A 377 -19.35 -12.93 -6.97
C ASP A 377 -19.99 -14.05 -7.81
N SER A 378 -19.17 -14.83 -8.53
CA SER A 378 -19.68 -15.87 -9.44
C SER A 378 -20.62 -16.85 -8.76
N ASP A 379 -20.37 -17.16 -7.50
CA ASP A 379 -21.16 -18.09 -6.68
C ASP A 379 -22.56 -17.54 -6.36
N ASN A 380 -22.69 -16.22 -6.23
CA ASN A 380 -23.94 -15.54 -5.90
C ASN A 380 -24.69 -15.05 -7.15
N LEU A 381 -24.06 -15.09 -8.33
CA LEU A 381 -24.64 -14.60 -9.58
C LEU A 381 -26.03 -15.19 -9.87
N ASN A 382 -26.24 -16.47 -9.57
CA ASN A 382 -27.53 -17.16 -9.75
C ASN A 382 -28.69 -16.49 -8.99
N THR A 383 -28.42 -15.89 -7.83
CA THR A 383 -29.48 -15.23 -7.04
C THR A 383 -30.06 -14.03 -7.76
N VAL A 384 -29.24 -13.29 -8.51
CA VAL A 384 -29.68 -12.16 -9.34
C VAL A 384 -30.25 -12.63 -10.67
N LEU A 385 -29.65 -13.66 -11.29
CA LEU A 385 -30.12 -14.17 -12.58
C LEU A 385 -31.53 -14.77 -12.52
N PHE A 386 -31.92 -15.35 -11.38
CA PHE A 386 -33.22 -16.00 -11.19
C PHE A 386 -34.23 -15.18 -10.38
N ASP A 387 -33.96 -13.89 -10.12
CA ASP A 387 -34.95 -12.99 -9.52
C ASP A 387 -36.13 -12.83 -10.50
N PRO A 388 -37.37 -13.23 -10.11
CA PRO A 388 -38.52 -13.16 -11.00
C PRO A 388 -38.93 -11.73 -11.40
N ASN A 389 -38.42 -10.69 -10.72
CA ASN A 389 -38.68 -9.30 -11.04
C ASN A 389 -37.68 -8.71 -12.03
N VAL A 390 -36.60 -9.43 -12.35
CA VAL A 390 -35.52 -8.95 -13.22
C VAL A 390 -35.59 -9.65 -14.57
N ASP A 391 -35.98 -8.90 -15.61
CA ASP A 391 -36.05 -9.40 -16.98
C ASP A 391 -34.67 -9.40 -17.64
N PHE A 392 -33.83 -8.41 -17.37
CA PHE A 392 -32.50 -8.27 -17.95
C PHE A 392 -31.43 -8.05 -16.87
N VAL A 393 -30.32 -8.78 -16.97
CA VAL A 393 -29.11 -8.52 -16.17
C VAL A 393 -27.99 -8.14 -17.12
N VAL A 394 -27.52 -6.91 -17.00
CA VAL A 394 -26.31 -6.43 -17.68
C VAL A 394 -25.18 -6.55 -16.68
N CYS A 395 -24.19 -7.39 -16.98
CA CYS A 395 -23.08 -7.67 -16.09
C CYS A 395 -21.76 -7.23 -16.70
N LEU A 396 -21.01 -6.36 -16.03
CA LEU A 396 -19.63 -6.10 -16.38
C LEU A 396 -18.77 -7.23 -15.81
N MET A 397 -18.40 -8.18 -16.66
CA MET A 397 -17.61 -9.34 -16.28
C MET A 397 -16.12 -9.01 -16.30
N LEU A 398 -15.46 -9.22 -15.18
CA LEU A 398 -14.00 -9.26 -15.06
C LEU A 398 -13.51 -10.65 -15.45
N THR A 399 -12.78 -10.74 -16.55
CA THR A 399 -12.54 -12.01 -17.25
C THR A 399 -11.15 -12.60 -17.04
N SER A 400 -10.31 -11.92 -16.28
CA SER A 400 -8.89 -12.28 -16.10
C SER A 400 -8.43 -12.28 -14.64
N LEU A 401 -9.36 -12.39 -13.67
CA LEU A 401 -9.02 -12.38 -12.24
C LEU A 401 -8.39 -13.69 -11.73
N ASN A 402 -8.70 -14.82 -12.36
CA ASN A 402 -8.25 -16.15 -11.89
C ASN A 402 -6.82 -16.53 -12.32
N GLU A 403 -6.28 -15.88 -13.36
CA GLU A 403 -5.01 -16.30 -13.96
C GLU A 403 -3.79 -15.85 -13.15
N ASP A 404 -3.07 -16.81 -12.58
CA ASP A 404 -1.79 -16.54 -11.91
C ASP A 404 -0.67 -17.55 -12.23
N PRO A 405 -0.11 -17.52 -13.46
CA PRO A 405 1.03 -18.36 -13.84
C PRO A 405 2.26 -18.21 -12.91
N TYR A 406 2.35 -17.04 -12.27
CA TYR A 406 3.45 -16.70 -11.37
C TYR A 406 3.38 -17.51 -10.09
N LEU A 407 2.19 -17.64 -9.52
CA LEU A 407 1.96 -18.41 -8.31
C LEU A 407 2.22 -19.91 -8.54
N GLU A 408 1.86 -20.43 -9.71
CA GLU A 408 2.21 -21.81 -10.10
C GLU A 408 3.71 -21.99 -10.26
N SER A 409 4.43 -20.99 -10.78
CA SER A 409 5.89 -21.01 -10.86
C SER A 409 6.53 -21.05 -9.47
N LEU A 410 6.04 -20.22 -8.53
CA LEU A 410 6.48 -20.24 -7.13
C LEU A 410 6.23 -21.60 -6.46
N LYS A 411 5.06 -22.21 -6.67
CA LYS A 411 4.73 -23.55 -6.15
C LYS A 411 5.68 -24.62 -6.70
N LYS A 412 5.99 -24.59 -8.00
CA LYS A 412 6.92 -25.55 -8.63
C LYS A 412 8.33 -25.43 -8.07
N LEU A 413 8.82 -24.20 -7.89
CA LEU A 413 10.14 -23.93 -7.32
C LEU A 413 10.26 -24.50 -5.90
N LEU A 414 9.22 -24.35 -5.08
CA LEU A 414 9.23 -24.87 -3.71
C LEU A 414 9.20 -26.40 -3.61
N LYS A 415 8.55 -27.08 -4.56
CA LYS A 415 8.54 -28.54 -4.65
C LYS A 415 9.89 -29.14 -5.05
N SER A 416 10.80 -28.33 -5.60
CA SER A 416 12.16 -28.80 -5.87
C SER A 416 12.89 -29.02 -4.54
N ASP A 417 12.90 -30.27 -4.07
CA ASP A 417 13.60 -30.70 -2.85
C ASP A 417 15.07 -31.04 -3.10
N LYS A 418 15.62 -30.63 -4.25
CA LYS A 418 17.04 -30.75 -4.54
C LYS A 418 17.84 -29.75 -3.68
N SER A 419 18.00 -30.08 -2.40
CA SER A 419 19.08 -29.55 -1.54
C SER A 419 20.46 -30.03 -2.01
N ASN A 420 20.51 -31.03 -2.89
CA ASN A 420 21.74 -31.67 -3.33
C ASN A 420 21.78 -31.72 -4.85
N LYS A 421 22.76 -31.02 -5.42
CA LYS A 421 23.33 -31.09 -6.79
C LYS A 421 23.16 -29.79 -7.58
N LEU A 422 24.35 -29.21 -7.82
CA LEU A 422 24.73 -28.26 -8.85
C LEU A 422 24.37 -28.77 -10.26
N ASP A 423 23.10 -28.99 -10.56
CA ASP A 423 22.65 -29.04 -11.95
C ASP A 423 22.52 -27.58 -12.44
N GLU A 424 23.67 -26.93 -12.64
CA GLU A 424 23.80 -25.50 -13.00
C GLU A 424 23.18 -25.14 -14.36
N GLU A 425 22.74 -26.09 -15.18
CA GLU A 425 22.32 -25.80 -16.56
C GLU A 425 20.84 -25.95 -16.89
N GLN A 426 19.97 -26.49 -16.01
CA GLN A 426 18.56 -26.73 -16.39
C GLN A 426 17.48 -26.02 -15.56
N ASN A 427 17.83 -25.32 -14.48
CA ASN A 427 16.82 -24.68 -13.63
C ASN A 427 17.03 -23.18 -13.41
N LYS A 428 17.60 -22.47 -14.39
CA LYS A 428 17.05 -21.13 -14.67
C LYS A 428 15.63 -21.35 -15.14
N VAL A 429 14.72 -21.53 -14.19
CA VAL A 429 13.29 -21.29 -14.42
C VAL A 429 13.24 -19.81 -14.77
N SER A 430 13.44 -19.50 -16.04
CA SER A 430 13.11 -18.21 -16.59
C SER A 430 11.60 -18.15 -16.45
N VAL A 431 11.14 -17.64 -15.32
CA VAL A 431 9.76 -17.23 -15.18
C VAL A 431 9.64 -16.10 -16.18
N THR A 432 9.11 -16.44 -17.36
CA THR A 432 8.72 -15.46 -18.34
C THR A 432 7.73 -14.57 -17.62
N CYS A 433 8.13 -13.32 -17.37
CA CYS A 433 7.23 -12.31 -16.87
C CYS A 433 6.27 -12.01 -18.01
N GLU A 434 5.28 -12.88 -18.22
CA GLU A 434 4.20 -12.62 -19.15
C GLU A 434 3.58 -11.29 -18.74
N THR A 435 3.38 -10.42 -19.73
CA THR A 435 2.75 -9.13 -19.52
C THR A 435 1.39 -9.37 -18.88
N LYS A 436 1.24 -8.97 -17.62
CA LYS A 436 -0.02 -9.07 -16.89
C LYS A 436 -1.07 -8.23 -17.61
N TRP A 437 -2.31 -8.72 -17.66
CA TRP A 437 -3.41 -8.05 -18.37
C TRP A 437 -3.61 -6.59 -17.92
N PHE A 438 -3.44 -6.30 -16.62
CA PHE A 438 -3.57 -4.95 -16.06
C PHE A 438 -2.34 -4.06 -16.31
N ASN A 439 -1.35 -4.53 -17.05
CA ASN A 439 -0.24 -3.72 -17.57
C ASN A 439 -0.33 -3.50 -19.08
N ASP A 440 -1.22 -4.22 -19.77
CA ASP A 440 -1.46 -4.08 -21.20
C ASP A 440 -2.30 -2.82 -21.50
N PRO A 441 -1.79 -1.86 -22.29
CA PRO A 441 -2.51 -0.64 -22.64
C PRO A 441 -3.82 -0.87 -23.40
N ASP A 442 -3.86 -1.89 -24.27
CA ASP A 442 -5.04 -2.19 -25.10
C ASP A 442 -6.14 -2.79 -24.24
N VAL A 443 -5.78 -3.69 -23.32
CA VAL A 443 -6.72 -4.26 -22.34
C VAL A 443 -7.28 -3.17 -21.43
N LYS A 444 -6.44 -2.27 -20.92
CA LYS A 444 -6.90 -1.13 -20.09
C LYS A 444 -7.89 -0.23 -20.83
N THR A 445 -7.61 0.06 -22.10
CA THR A 445 -8.46 0.91 -22.94
C THR A 445 -9.82 0.22 -23.15
N LYS A 446 -9.82 -1.05 -23.57
CA LYS A 446 -11.04 -1.85 -23.70
C LYS A 446 -11.85 -1.90 -22.41
N MET A 447 -11.20 -2.09 -21.27
CA MET A 447 -11.89 -2.11 -19.97
C MET A 447 -12.51 -0.76 -19.64
N ARG A 448 -11.82 0.35 -19.92
CA ARG A 448 -12.33 1.70 -19.72
C ARG A 448 -13.56 1.96 -20.60
N ASP A 449 -13.51 1.54 -21.86
CA ASP A 449 -14.61 1.70 -22.81
C ASP A 449 -15.83 0.88 -22.38
N ASN A 450 -15.61 -0.39 -22.00
CA ASN A 450 -16.66 -1.24 -21.43
C ASN A 450 -17.27 -0.63 -20.16
N LEU A 451 -16.45 -0.10 -19.25
CA LEU A 451 -16.95 0.55 -18.05
C LEU A 451 -17.77 1.80 -18.39
N SER A 452 -17.33 2.59 -19.37
CA SER A 452 -18.05 3.79 -19.81
C SER A 452 -19.41 3.43 -20.41
N LEU A 453 -19.46 2.43 -21.30
CA LEU A 453 -20.71 1.94 -21.89
C LEU A 453 -21.66 1.36 -20.83
N PHE A 454 -21.11 0.56 -19.91
CA PHE A 454 -21.87 -0.03 -18.82
C PHE A 454 -22.47 1.05 -17.90
N LYS A 455 -21.65 2.02 -17.46
CA LYS A 455 -22.11 3.12 -16.59
C LYS A 455 -23.11 4.02 -17.29
N GLY A 456 -22.90 4.34 -18.57
CA GLY A 456 -23.83 5.14 -19.36
C GLY A 456 -25.22 4.49 -19.42
N LEU A 457 -25.26 3.19 -19.71
CA LEU A 457 -26.51 2.43 -19.72
C LEU A 457 -27.13 2.32 -18.31
N SER A 458 -26.33 2.05 -17.27
CA SER A 458 -26.84 1.88 -15.91
C SER A 458 -27.46 3.17 -15.35
N VAL A 459 -26.80 4.31 -15.54
CA VAL A 459 -27.31 5.62 -15.09
C VAL A 459 -28.58 6.01 -15.84
N ALA A 460 -28.66 5.70 -17.15
CA ALA A 460 -29.82 6.00 -17.96
C ALA A 460 -31.07 5.17 -17.60
N ASN A 461 -30.89 4.00 -16.99
CA ASN A 461 -31.97 3.06 -16.64
C ASN A 461 -32.08 2.82 -15.12
N LYS A 462 -31.58 3.72 -14.29
CA LYS A 462 -31.58 3.58 -12.82
C LYS A 462 -32.96 3.40 -12.18
N ASP A 463 -34.01 3.87 -12.84
CA ASP A 463 -35.40 3.87 -12.34
C ASP A 463 -36.21 2.68 -12.92
N GLU A 464 -35.58 1.82 -13.75
CA GLU A 464 -36.23 0.67 -14.39
C GLU A 464 -36.06 -0.59 -13.54
N ASN A 465 -37.14 -1.07 -12.93
CA ASN A 465 -37.09 -2.23 -12.02
C ASN A 465 -36.76 -3.57 -12.72
N GLY A 466 -37.02 -3.68 -14.03
CA GLY A 466 -36.79 -4.91 -14.80
C GLY A 466 -35.35 -5.13 -15.26
N ILE A 467 -34.43 -4.18 -14.99
CA ILE A 467 -33.05 -4.22 -15.46
C ILE A 467 -32.11 -4.13 -14.25
N CYS A 468 -31.24 -5.12 -14.10
CA CYS A 468 -30.22 -5.14 -13.05
C CYS A 468 -28.82 -4.94 -13.65
N PHE A 469 -28.02 -4.09 -13.00
CA PHE A 469 -26.65 -3.80 -13.38
C PHE A 469 -25.70 -4.26 -12.27
N ILE A 470 -24.79 -5.17 -12.58
CA ILE A 470 -23.84 -5.74 -11.62
C ILE A 470 -22.44 -5.88 -12.21
N ILE A 471 -21.45 -6.02 -11.33
CA ILE A 471 -20.09 -6.48 -11.66
C ILE A 471 -19.92 -7.89 -11.11
N SER A 472 -19.32 -8.77 -11.91
CA SER A 472 -18.97 -10.12 -11.48
C SER A 472 -17.64 -10.54 -12.13
N ALA A 473 -17.11 -11.70 -11.74
CA ALA A 473 -15.86 -12.23 -12.29
C ALA A 473 -16.05 -13.67 -12.75
N ILE A 474 -15.79 -13.93 -14.04
CA ILE A 474 -15.74 -15.28 -14.61
C ILE A 474 -14.69 -15.25 -15.71
N SER A 475 -13.77 -16.20 -15.66
CA SER A 475 -12.67 -16.32 -16.61
C SER A 475 -13.15 -16.47 -18.05
N ASN A 476 -12.61 -15.66 -18.96
CA ASN A 476 -12.87 -15.79 -20.39
C ASN A 476 -11.67 -15.31 -21.21
N THR A 477 -10.92 -16.27 -21.75
CA THR A 477 -9.70 -16.02 -22.53
C THR A 477 -9.98 -15.35 -23.88
N LEU A 478 -11.22 -15.36 -24.38
CA LEU A 478 -11.61 -14.70 -25.63
C LEU A 478 -11.74 -13.17 -25.49
N SER A 479 -11.83 -12.67 -24.26
CA SER A 479 -11.93 -11.23 -24.00
C SER A 479 -11.16 -10.86 -22.74
N PRO A 480 -9.83 -10.67 -22.82
CA PRO A 480 -9.01 -10.31 -21.67
C PRO A 480 -9.45 -9.00 -21.00
N GLY A 481 -9.29 -8.94 -19.67
CA GLY A 481 -9.61 -7.79 -18.83
C GLY A 481 -11.10 -7.71 -18.46
N SER A 482 -11.94 -7.32 -19.41
CA SER A 482 -13.40 -7.31 -19.21
C SER A 482 -14.21 -7.50 -20.48
N SER A 483 -15.47 -7.88 -20.28
CA SER A 483 -16.53 -7.86 -21.28
C SER A 483 -17.88 -7.61 -20.63
N ILE A 484 -18.87 -7.17 -21.40
CA ILE A 484 -20.23 -6.96 -20.91
C ILE A 484 -21.08 -8.16 -21.32
N TYR A 485 -21.64 -8.85 -20.33
CA TYR A 485 -22.53 -9.98 -20.55
C TYR A 485 -23.98 -9.51 -20.41
N LEU A 486 -24.85 -10.08 -21.24
CA LEU A 486 -26.29 -9.85 -21.17
C LEU A 486 -26.99 -11.16 -20.86
N TYR A 487 -27.77 -11.16 -19.78
CA TYR A 487 -28.72 -12.21 -19.46
C TYR A 487 -30.14 -11.68 -19.62
N GLU A 488 -31.01 -12.51 -20.17
CA GLU A 488 -32.45 -12.22 -20.31
C GLU A 488 -33.21 -13.38 -19.67
N LYS A 489 -34.00 -13.08 -18.63
CA LYS A 489 -34.81 -14.04 -17.86
C LYS A 489 -33.98 -15.24 -17.41
N GLY A 490 -32.83 -14.94 -16.79
CA GLY A 490 -31.86 -15.90 -16.29
C GLY A 490 -31.03 -16.65 -17.34
N LYS A 491 -31.20 -16.37 -18.64
CA LYS A 491 -30.45 -17.04 -19.71
C LYS A 491 -29.40 -16.12 -20.31
N LEU A 492 -28.16 -16.59 -20.41
CA LEU A 492 -27.09 -15.87 -21.10
C LEU A 492 -27.43 -15.70 -22.59
N LYS A 493 -27.44 -14.46 -23.06
CA LYS A 493 -27.74 -14.09 -24.46
C LYS A 493 -26.52 -13.70 -25.24
N SER A 494 -25.60 -12.97 -24.63
CA SER A 494 -24.35 -12.53 -25.24
C SER A 494 -23.27 -12.36 -24.18
N THR A 495 -22.03 -12.67 -24.55
CA THR A 495 -20.82 -12.50 -23.75
C THR A 495 -19.99 -11.28 -24.16
N ASP A 496 -20.45 -10.56 -25.19
CA ASP A 496 -19.80 -9.43 -25.85
C ASP A 496 -20.81 -8.31 -26.15
N PHE A 497 -21.85 -8.21 -25.31
CA PHE A 497 -22.97 -7.29 -25.48
C PHE A 497 -22.44 -5.87 -25.61
N GLN A 498 -22.91 -5.15 -26.63
CA GLN A 498 -22.58 -3.75 -26.86
C GLN A 498 -23.78 -2.89 -26.46
N PRO A 499 -23.75 -2.22 -25.29
CA PRO A 499 -24.78 -1.27 -24.90
C PRO A 499 -24.94 -0.14 -25.92
N VAL A 500 -26.15 0.38 -26.02
CA VAL A 500 -26.39 1.66 -26.71
C VAL A 500 -25.71 2.79 -25.95
N SER A 501 -24.87 3.55 -26.65
CA SER A 501 -24.16 4.71 -26.11
C SER A 501 -24.92 6.00 -26.39
N LYS A 502 -24.44 7.09 -25.78
CA LYS A 502 -24.95 8.44 -26.00
C LYS A 502 -24.97 8.74 -27.50
N PRO A 503 -26.15 9.02 -28.10
CA PRO A 503 -26.22 9.32 -29.52
C PRO A 503 -25.67 10.72 -29.82
N PRO A 504 -25.27 10.98 -31.08
CA PRO A 504 -24.89 12.32 -31.51
C PRO A 504 -26.01 13.36 -31.27
N PRO A 505 -25.68 14.66 -31.26
CA PRO A 505 -26.70 15.70 -31.20
C PRO A 505 -27.68 15.59 -32.39
N LEU A 506 -28.97 15.82 -32.13
CA LEU A 506 -29.98 15.87 -33.19
C LEU A 506 -29.77 17.08 -34.10
N ILE A 507 -30.15 16.96 -35.36
CA ILE A 507 -30.07 18.06 -36.34
C ILE A 507 -31.48 18.59 -36.59
N VAL A 508 -31.71 19.87 -36.34
CA VAL A 508 -32.97 20.54 -36.69
C VAL A 508 -32.91 20.89 -38.17
N LYS A 509 -33.78 20.28 -38.99
CA LYS A 509 -33.85 20.53 -40.44
C LYS A 509 -34.70 21.75 -40.77
N ASP A 510 -35.89 21.84 -40.17
CA ASP A 510 -36.85 22.91 -40.44
C ASP A 510 -37.69 23.21 -39.19
N VAL A 511 -38.12 24.46 -39.05
CA VAL A 511 -38.90 24.95 -37.90
C VAL A 511 -40.08 25.80 -38.41
N HIS A 512 -41.29 25.29 -38.23
CA HIS A 512 -42.54 26.01 -38.49
C HIS A 512 -43.19 26.49 -37.19
N GLU A 513 -44.37 27.11 -37.31
CA GLU A 513 -45.06 27.74 -36.17
C GLU A 513 -45.38 26.75 -35.04
N GLN A 514 -45.77 25.52 -35.38
CA GLN A 514 -46.17 24.49 -34.42
C GLN A 514 -45.49 23.13 -34.63
N THR A 515 -44.57 23.05 -35.61
CA THR A 515 -43.88 21.81 -35.96
C THR A 515 -42.38 22.03 -36.16
N MET A 516 -41.59 21.01 -35.89
CA MET A 516 -40.15 21.02 -36.06
C MET A 516 -39.69 19.69 -36.65
N SER A 517 -39.00 19.74 -37.78
CA SER A 517 -38.44 18.55 -38.43
C SER A 517 -37.04 18.29 -37.89
N LEU A 518 -36.85 17.12 -37.29
CA LEU A 518 -35.64 16.68 -36.63
C LEU A 518 -35.03 15.50 -37.40
N LYS A 519 -33.70 15.47 -37.47
CA LYS A 519 -32.94 14.30 -37.91
C LYS A 519 -32.25 13.67 -36.71
N LEU A 520 -32.64 12.44 -36.41
CA LEU A 520 -32.07 11.58 -35.39
C LEU A 520 -31.03 10.67 -36.03
N GLN A 521 -30.02 10.29 -35.25
CA GLN A 521 -28.96 9.39 -35.67
C GLN A 521 -28.87 8.21 -34.72
N LYS A 522 -28.56 7.03 -35.26
CA LYS A 522 -28.30 5.81 -34.47
C LYS A 522 -27.15 6.03 -33.49
N SER A 523 -27.17 5.25 -32.41
CA SER A 523 -26.03 5.18 -31.50
C SER A 523 -24.80 4.61 -32.23
N PRO A 524 -23.57 5.07 -31.92
CA PRO A 524 -22.33 4.48 -32.41
C PRO A 524 -22.15 3.01 -32.02
N THR A 525 -22.72 2.60 -30.88
CA THR A 525 -22.65 1.23 -30.35
C THR A 525 -24.04 0.67 -30.06
N GLY A 526 -24.18 -0.65 -30.08
CA GLY A 526 -25.44 -1.32 -29.77
C GLY A 526 -26.54 -1.16 -30.84
N GLU A 527 -27.56 -1.98 -30.72
CA GLU A 527 -28.67 -2.02 -31.68
C GLU A 527 -29.76 -1.01 -31.30
N THR A 528 -30.15 -0.16 -32.25
CA THR A 528 -31.24 0.81 -32.11
C THR A 528 -32.56 0.17 -32.54
N GLU A 529 -33.51 0.03 -31.63
CA GLU A 529 -34.88 -0.40 -31.95
C GLU A 529 -35.77 0.80 -32.24
N GLN A 530 -35.68 1.85 -31.41
CA GLN A 530 -36.46 3.08 -31.53
C GLN A 530 -35.65 4.30 -31.02
N TYR A 531 -36.18 5.48 -31.27
CA TYR A 531 -35.71 6.74 -30.71
C TYR A 531 -36.74 7.28 -29.71
N ARG A 532 -36.26 7.75 -28.57
CA ARG A 532 -37.06 8.44 -27.56
C ARG A 532 -36.72 9.92 -27.59
N VAL A 533 -37.57 10.73 -28.20
CA VAL A 533 -37.44 12.20 -28.24
C VAL A 533 -37.99 12.76 -26.93
N GLU A 534 -37.17 13.55 -26.25
CA GLU A 534 -37.50 14.24 -25.01
C GLU A 534 -37.49 15.74 -25.26
N TYR A 535 -38.60 16.44 -24.99
CA TYR A 535 -38.68 17.89 -25.21
C TYR A 535 -39.40 18.63 -24.07
N LYS A 536 -39.11 19.92 -23.96
CA LYS A 536 -39.81 20.84 -23.05
C LYS A 536 -39.87 22.25 -23.67
N GLN A 537 -40.97 22.96 -23.46
CA GLN A 537 -41.12 24.36 -23.90
C GLN A 537 -41.07 25.29 -22.70
N VAL A 538 -40.12 26.22 -22.67
CA VAL A 538 -39.92 27.11 -21.52
C VAL A 538 -41.14 28.01 -21.34
N LYS A 539 -41.82 27.89 -20.20
CA LYS A 539 -42.87 28.83 -19.76
C LYS A 539 -42.27 29.89 -18.85
N GLU A 540 -42.38 31.17 -19.22
CA GLU A 540 -41.80 32.30 -18.47
C GLU A 540 -42.26 32.40 -17.00
N GLU A 541 -43.43 31.84 -16.65
CA GLU A 541 -44.04 32.02 -15.32
C GLU A 541 -43.89 30.82 -14.37
N SER A 542 -43.29 29.70 -14.82
CA SER A 542 -43.26 28.47 -14.03
C SER A 542 -41.94 28.30 -13.26
N LYS A 543 -41.98 28.41 -11.93
CA LYS A 543 -40.85 28.02 -11.04
C LYS A 543 -40.74 26.51 -10.82
N ALA A 544 -41.69 25.71 -11.32
CA ALA A 544 -41.63 24.26 -11.22
C ALA A 544 -40.66 23.72 -12.29
N GLU A 545 -39.79 22.79 -11.90
CA GLU A 545 -38.99 22.01 -12.87
C GLU A 545 -39.95 21.24 -13.78
N GLU A 546 -40.14 21.73 -15.01
CA GLU A 546 -40.98 21.03 -15.98
C GLU A 546 -40.36 19.67 -16.34
N GLN A 547 -41.17 18.62 -16.23
CA GLN A 547 -40.82 17.27 -16.63
C GLN A 547 -40.69 17.20 -18.16
N TRP A 548 -39.68 16.50 -18.65
CA TRP A 548 -39.50 16.25 -20.08
C TRP A 548 -40.69 15.46 -20.63
N LEU A 549 -41.32 15.98 -21.68
CA LEU A 549 -42.31 15.25 -22.46
C LEU A 549 -41.60 14.25 -23.37
N VAL A 550 -42.15 13.05 -23.49
CA VAL A 550 -41.49 11.90 -24.14
C VAL A 550 -42.33 11.40 -25.31
N ILE A 551 -41.72 11.25 -26.48
CA ILE A 551 -42.32 10.62 -27.66
C ILE A 551 -41.35 9.58 -28.21
N ASN A 552 -41.82 8.34 -28.38
CA ASN A 552 -41.05 7.29 -29.06
C ASN A 552 -41.39 7.27 -30.55
N THR A 553 -40.39 7.07 -31.39
CA THR A 553 -40.51 6.97 -32.85
C THR A 553 -39.49 5.98 -33.41
N THR A 554 -39.82 5.32 -34.52
CA THR A 554 -38.85 4.53 -35.31
C THR A 554 -38.19 5.35 -36.40
N ASP A 555 -38.69 6.56 -36.67
CA ASP A 555 -38.30 7.37 -37.81
C ASP A 555 -37.09 8.24 -37.47
N GLU A 556 -36.05 8.15 -38.30
CA GLU A 556 -34.88 9.03 -38.22
C GLU A 556 -35.21 10.47 -38.58
N ASP A 557 -36.16 10.66 -39.51
CA ASP A 557 -36.69 11.96 -39.90
C ASP A 557 -38.02 12.21 -39.18
N PHE A 558 -37.93 12.63 -37.93
CA PHE A 558 -39.08 12.82 -37.04
C PHE A 558 -39.60 14.26 -37.10
N THR A 559 -40.91 14.43 -37.20
CA THR A 559 -41.54 15.76 -37.09
C THR A 559 -42.21 15.90 -35.74
N LEU A 560 -41.63 16.72 -34.86
CA LEU A 560 -42.22 17.10 -33.59
C LEU A 560 -43.33 18.12 -33.83
N SER A 561 -44.55 17.81 -33.41
CA SER A 561 -45.74 18.65 -33.62
C SER A 561 -46.42 19.02 -32.30
N GLY A 562 -47.34 19.99 -32.34
CA GLY A 562 -48.07 20.45 -31.16
C GLY A 562 -47.29 21.43 -30.28
N LEU A 563 -46.29 22.11 -30.85
CA LEU A 563 -45.49 23.10 -30.14
C LEU A 563 -46.20 24.45 -30.10
N GLU A 564 -46.10 25.16 -28.99
CA GLU A 564 -46.51 26.57 -28.91
C GLU A 564 -45.59 27.45 -29.77
N SER A 565 -46.18 28.31 -30.60
CA SER A 565 -45.45 29.21 -31.51
C SER A 565 -44.72 30.33 -30.78
N GLY A 566 -43.55 30.73 -31.29
CA GLY A 566 -42.71 31.78 -30.72
C GLY A 566 -42.02 31.42 -29.39
N LYS A 567 -42.10 30.15 -28.95
CA LYS A 567 -41.51 29.71 -27.68
C LYS A 567 -40.24 28.91 -27.87
N GLN A 568 -39.32 29.04 -26.90
CA GLN A 568 -38.10 28.24 -26.87
C GLN A 568 -38.41 26.81 -26.44
N CYS A 569 -38.03 25.86 -27.30
CA CYS A 569 -38.08 24.43 -27.06
C CYS A 569 -36.67 23.90 -26.82
N MET A 570 -36.48 23.13 -25.75
CA MET A 570 -35.29 22.33 -25.52
C MET A 570 -35.59 20.90 -25.89
N ILE A 571 -34.77 20.31 -26.74
CA ILE A 571 -34.98 18.97 -27.30
C ILE A 571 -33.70 18.16 -27.13
N ARG A 572 -33.85 16.92 -26.71
CA ARG A 572 -32.82 15.90 -26.72
C ARG A 572 -33.45 14.58 -27.09
N TYR A 573 -32.66 13.55 -27.31
CA TYR A 573 -33.21 12.22 -27.55
C TYR A 573 -32.30 11.13 -27.01
N ARG A 574 -32.87 9.95 -26.81
CA ARG A 574 -32.17 8.72 -26.42
C ARG A 574 -32.42 7.64 -27.46
N ILE A 575 -31.49 6.70 -27.52
CA ILE A 575 -31.70 5.45 -28.25
C ILE A 575 -32.43 4.48 -27.31
N VAL A 576 -33.50 3.87 -27.82
CA VAL A 576 -34.18 2.76 -27.16
C VAL A 576 -33.67 1.48 -27.78
N SER A 577 -33.08 0.63 -26.94
CA SER A 577 -32.70 -0.74 -27.28
C SER A 577 -33.65 -1.72 -26.61
N ARG A 578 -33.51 -3.01 -26.96
CA ARG A 578 -34.24 -4.10 -26.33
C ARG A 578 -34.09 -4.15 -24.80
N VAL A 579 -32.91 -3.79 -24.30
CA VAL A 579 -32.57 -3.89 -22.87
C VAL A 579 -33.01 -2.64 -22.12
N GLY A 580 -32.86 -1.46 -22.72
CA GLY A 580 -33.12 -0.17 -22.08
C GLY A 580 -32.73 1.02 -22.95
N VAL A 581 -32.73 2.22 -22.36
CA VAL A 581 -32.41 3.47 -23.08
C VAL A 581 -30.97 3.92 -22.87
N SER A 582 -30.38 4.55 -23.89
CA SER A 582 -29.07 5.20 -23.77
C SER A 582 -29.12 6.46 -22.89
N GLU A 583 -27.96 7.02 -22.61
CA GLU A 583 -27.84 8.43 -22.21
C GLU A 583 -28.50 9.36 -23.24
N ALA A 584 -28.98 10.51 -22.79
CA ALA A 584 -29.54 11.52 -23.68
C ALA A 584 -28.43 12.20 -24.48
N SER A 585 -28.70 12.50 -25.75
CA SER A 585 -27.87 13.39 -26.56
C SER A 585 -27.76 14.78 -25.94
N GLU A 586 -26.83 15.57 -26.48
CA GLU A 586 -26.76 16.99 -26.15
C GLU A 586 -28.09 17.68 -26.40
N THR A 587 -28.47 18.54 -25.47
CA THR A 587 -29.74 19.26 -25.57
C THR A 587 -29.60 20.41 -26.56
N VAL A 588 -30.38 20.35 -27.63
CA VAL A 588 -30.50 21.42 -28.63
C VAL A 588 -31.61 22.37 -28.21
N LYS A 589 -31.35 23.67 -28.29
CA LYS A 589 -32.35 24.72 -28.07
C LYS A 589 -32.77 25.28 -29.42
N SER A 590 -34.06 25.36 -29.67
CA SER A 590 -34.63 25.94 -30.88
C SER A 590 -35.88 26.75 -30.54
N ILE A 591 -36.20 27.77 -31.31
CA ILE A 591 -37.39 28.63 -31.09
C ILE A 591 -38.36 28.34 -32.22
N THR A 592 -39.60 27.98 -31.89
CA THR A 592 -40.65 27.83 -32.91
C THR A 592 -40.90 29.16 -33.60
N SER A 593 -41.10 29.12 -34.90
CA SER A 593 -41.36 30.34 -35.67
C SER A 593 -42.55 31.08 -35.06
N PRO A 594 -42.45 32.38 -34.71
CA PRO A 594 -43.59 33.15 -34.23
C PRO A 594 -44.69 33.17 -35.28
N VAL A 595 -45.96 33.15 -34.86
CA VAL A 595 -47.13 33.28 -35.74
C VAL A 595 -46.90 34.51 -36.60
N CYS A 596 -46.74 34.32 -37.91
CA CYS A 596 -46.44 35.41 -38.84
C CYS A 596 -47.51 36.51 -38.71
N PRO A 597 -47.16 37.72 -38.23
CA PRO A 597 -47.89 38.89 -38.67
C PRO A 597 -47.53 39.10 -40.16
N ASP A 598 -48.54 39.42 -40.94
CA ASP A 598 -48.54 39.82 -42.35
C ASP A 598 -47.19 40.41 -42.83
N PRO A 599 -46.68 40.03 -44.03
CA PRO A 599 -45.30 40.22 -44.45
C PRO A 599 -45.04 41.69 -44.78
N ALA A 600 -44.70 42.46 -43.76
CA ALA A 600 -44.23 43.84 -43.91
C ALA A 600 -43.28 44.24 -42.78
N GLN A 601 -42.27 43.42 -42.47
CA GLN A 601 -41.08 43.85 -41.73
C GLN A 601 -39.95 42.81 -41.83
N GLN A 602 -39.39 42.70 -43.03
CA GLN A 602 -38.20 41.92 -43.33
C GLN A 602 -36.97 42.81 -43.09
N THR A 603 -36.41 42.85 -41.90
CA THR A 603 -35.18 43.64 -41.66
C THR A 603 -34.30 43.08 -40.55
N PHE A 604 -33.12 42.62 -40.98
CA PHE A 604 -31.82 42.56 -40.31
C PHE A 604 -31.63 41.55 -39.15
N LEU A 605 -31.25 40.33 -39.54
CA LEU A 605 -30.34 39.48 -38.75
C LEU A 605 -29.02 40.23 -38.57
N TYR A 606 -28.67 40.51 -37.32
CA TYR A 606 -27.33 40.93 -36.94
C TYR A 606 -26.42 39.70 -36.91
N ASP A 607 -25.31 39.78 -37.64
CA ASP A 607 -24.15 38.92 -37.44
C ASP A 607 -23.70 39.04 -35.99
N ALA A 608 -23.99 38.01 -35.18
CA ALA A 608 -23.29 37.83 -33.92
C ALA A 608 -21.83 37.49 -34.27
N PRO A 609 -20.84 38.24 -33.77
CA PRO A 609 -19.45 37.97 -34.08
C PRO A 609 -19.12 36.57 -33.59
N GLU A 610 -18.74 35.68 -34.50
CA GLU A 610 -17.98 34.50 -34.14
C GLU A 610 -16.77 35.01 -33.33
N GLU A 611 -16.75 34.69 -32.04
CA GLU A 611 -15.55 34.84 -31.23
C GLU A 611 -14.46 34.02 -31.93
N LYS A 612 -13.62 34.71 -32.71
CA LYS A 612 -12.40 34.12 -33.24
C LYS A 612 -11.68 33.47 -32.06
N PRO A 613 -11.34 32.18 -32.12
CA PRO A 613 -10.63 31.51 -31.04
C PRO A 613 -9.41 32.37 -30.70
N ARG A 614 -9.34 32.83 -29.44
CA ARG A 614 -8.19 33.62 -28.96
C ARG A 614 -6.95 32.78 -29.25
N VAL A 615 -6.15 33.25 -30.21
CA VAL A 615 -4.85 32.64 -30.50
C VAL A 615 -4.00 32.86 -29.25
N LEU A 616 -3.82 31.79 -28.47
CA LEU A 616 -2.92 31.81 -27.33
C LEU A 616 -1.50 31.88 -27.88
N THR A 617 -0.81 32.97 -27.59
CA THR A 617 0.60 33.16 -27.95
C THR A 617 1.47 32.86 -26.73
N VAL A 618 2.69 32.39 -26.98
CA VAL A 618 3.69 32.14 -25.94
C VAL A 618 4.76 33.24 -26.06
N PRO A 619 5.10 33.97 -24.98
CA PRO A 619 4.69 33.73 -23.59
C PRO A 619 3.22 34.01 -23.32
N CYS A 620 2.56 33.09 -22.62
CA CYS A 620 1.19 33.26 -22.17
C CYS A 620 1.21 33.60 -20.68
N GLU A 621 0.83 34.82 -20.35
CA GLU A 621 0.78 35.30 -18.97
C GLU A 621 -0.67 35.56 -18.59
N TYR A 622 -1.06 35.05 -17.41
CA TYR A 622 -2.39 35.18 -16.86
C TYR A 622 -2.29 35.61 -15.40
N LEU A 623 -3.12 36.57 -15.00
CA LEU A 623 -3.18 37.08 -13.63
C LEU A 623 -4.50 36.61 -12.98
N LEU A 624 -4.39 35.80 -11.94
CA LEU A 624 -5.53 35.37 -11.12
C LEU A 624 -6.08 36.56 -10.32
N ASP A 625 -7.39 36.67 -10.20
CA ASP A 625 -8.03 37.73 -9.40
C ASP A 625 -7.76 37.56 -7.89
N ASN A 626 -7.87 36.32 -7.39
CA ASN A 626 -7.83 36.00 -5.96
C ASN A 626 -6.68 35.04 -5.57
N GLY A 627 -5.65 34.98 -6.41
CA GLY A 627 -4.55 34.02 -6.25
C GLY A 627 -4.98 32.56 -6.37
N VAL A 628 -4.09 31.64 -5.99
CA VAL A 628 -4.40 30.20 -5.98
C VAL A 628 -5.10 29.83 -4.68
N TYR A 629 -5.99 28.84 -4.76
CA TYR A 629 -6.74 28.34 -3.61
C TYR A 629 -6.89 26.83 -3.70
N ASN A 630 -7.24 26.20 -2.58
CA ASN A 630 -7.43 24.76 -2.50
C ASN A 630 -8.51 24.28 -3.49
N MET A 631 -8.20 23.21 -4.22
CA MET A 631 -8.98 22.64 -5.32
C MET A 631 -9.00 23.48 -6.61
N MET A 632 -8.23 24.56 -6.72
CA MET A 632 -8.02 25.22 -8.01
C MET A 632 -7.29 24.26 -8.95
N ILE A 633 -7.80 24.10 -10.17
CA ILE A 633 -7.17 23.32 -11.23
C ILE A 633 -6.84 24.23 -12.41
N ILE A 634 -5.58 24.22 -12.84
CA ILE A 634 -5.09 24.92 -14.02
C ILE A 634 -4.88 23.87 -15.10
N THR A 635 -5.61 23.97 -16.21
CA THR A 635 -5.54 23.05 -17.35
C THR A 635 -4.93 23.73 -18.55
N ILE A 636 -3.84 23.17 -19.07
CA ILE A 636 -3.06 23.68 -20.19
C ILE A 636 -3.08 22.61 -21.28
N ASN A 637 -3.68 22.92 -22.43
CA ASN A 637 -3.62 22.07 -23.61
C ASN A 637 -2.74 22.72 -24.66
N GLY A 638 -1.87 21.92 -25.27
CA GLY A 638 -0.96 22.42 -26.27
C GLY A 638 -0.20 21.31 -26.97
N LYS A 639 0.86 21.73 -27.67
CA LYS A 639 1.79 20.87 -28.39
C LYS A 639 3.21 21.34 -28.10
N VAL A 640 4.09 20.41 -27.76
CA VAL A 640 5.53 20.70 -27.66
C VAL A 640 6.06 20.98 -29.06
N ASN A 641 6.83 22.04 -29.23
CA ASN A 641 7.40 22.36 -30.54
C ASN A 641 8.34 21.23 -31.00
N ALA A 642 8.44 21.00 -32.32
CA ALA A 642 9.18 19.87 -32.88
C ALA A 642 10.70 19.96 -32.62
N ASP A 643 11.20 21.16 -32.37
CA ASP A 643 12.59 21.53 -32.08
C ASP A 643 12.80 21.96 -30.62
N ALA A 644 11.84 21.68 -29.73
CA ALA A 644 11.85 22.16 -28.35
C ALA A 644 13.10 21.72 -27.56
N ASN A 645 13.80 22.68 -26.97
CA ASN A 645 14.80 22.43 -25.94
C ASN A 645 14.14 22.38 -24.57
N GLN A 646 13.21 23.31 -24.30
CA GLN A 646 12.48 23.33 -23.03
C GLN A 646 11.20 24.19 -23.10
N PHE A 647 10.21 23.85 -22.29
CA PHE A 647 9.10 24.76 -21.98
C PHE A 647 8.89 24.86 -20.47
N VAL A 648 8.33 25.99 -20.02
CA VAL A 648 8.22 26.32 -18.60
C VAL A 648 6.81 26.75 -18.26
N VAL A 649 6.34 26.35 -17.07
CA VAL A 649 5.12 26.86 -16.44
C VAL A 649 5.47 27.39 -15.05
N ASP A 650 5.17 28.66 -14.80
CA ASP A 650 5.46 29.35 -13.54
C ASP A 650 4.17 29.78 -12.83
N LEU A 651 4.15 29.60 -11.51
CA LEU A 651 3.19 30.22 -10.60
C LEU A 651 3.93 31.22 -9.71
N SER A 652 3.60 32.51 -9.79
CA SER A 652 4.40 33.59 -9.19
C SER A 652 3.62 34.47 -8.20
N LYS A 653 4.35 34.93 -7.18
CA LYS A 653 3.95 35.92 -6.18
C LYS A 653 4.85 37.14 -6.38
N GLY A 654 4.41 38.08 -7.22
CA GLY A 654 5.23 39.23 -7.60
C GLY A 654 6.54 38.78 -8.28
N PRO A 655 7.73 39.16 -7.77
CA PRO A 655 9.01 38.75 -8.35
C PRO A 655 9.43 37.32 -7.99
N ASP A 656 8.78 36.70 -7.00
CA ASP A 656 9.07 35.34 -6.56
C ASP A 656 8.26 34.32 -7.38
N ILE A 657 8.86 33.16 -7.61
CA ILE A 657 8.20 32.01 -8.26
C ILE A 657 7.92 30.97 -7.19
N ALA A 658 6.65 30.78 -6.87
CA ALA A 658 6.20 29.77 -5.92
C ALA A 658 6.42 28.36 -6.46
N CYS A 659 6.12 28.14 -7.74
CA CYS A 659 6.31 26.86 -8.43
C CYS A 659 6.80 27.11 -9.85
N HIS A 660 8.02 26.69 -10.14
CA HIS A 660 8.65 26.70 -11.46
C HIS A 660 8.71 25.29 -11.99
N VAL A 661 7.93 24.97 -13.03
CA VAL A 661 7.94 23.66 -13.67
C VAL A 661 8.70 23.75 -14.98
N ASN A 662 9.85 23.09 -15.07
CA ASN A 662 10.69 23.08 -16.27
C ASN A 662 10.69 21.70 -16.92
N PHE A 663 10.28 21.64 -18.19
CA PHE A 663 10.36 20.47 -19.04
C PHE A 663 11.52 20.64 -20.01
N SER A 664 12.61 19.90 -19.82
CA SER A 664 13.80 19.94 -20.66
C SER A 664 13.89 18.68 -21.54
N PHE A 665 14.24 18.87 -22.80
CA PHE A 665 14.42 17.82 -23.80
C PHE A 665 15.89 17.78 -24.20
N SER A 666 16.69 17.01 -23.44
CA SER A 666 18.12 16.81 -23.75
C SER A 666 18.33 15.97 -25.01
N GLU A 667 19.52 16.11 -25.62
CA GLU A 667 19.92 15.35 -26.82
C GLU A 667 20.00 13.84 -26.59
N ASP A 668 20.17 13.39 -25.34
CA ASP A 668 20.15 11.97 -24.96
C ASP A 668 18.77 11.30 -25.14
N GLY A 669 17.76 12.06 -25.58
CA GLY A 669 16.42 11.59 -25.87
C GLY A 669 15.55 11.40 -24.61
N ASN A 670 16.11 11.60 -23.42
CA ASN A 670 15.39 11.43 -22.16
C ASN A 670 14.88 12.79 -21.66
N PRO A 671 13.57 13.07 -21.74
CA PRO A 671 13.02 14.30 -21.18
C PRO A 671 13.27 14.35 -19.67
N ARG A 672 13.63 15.53 -19.17
CA ARG A 672 13.88 15.81 -17.75
C ARG A 672 12.88 16.83 -17.26
N ILE A 673 12.31 16.57 -16.10
CA ILE A 673 11.27 17.41 -15.51
C ILE A 673 11.72 17.76 -14.09
N GLY A 674 11.82 19.05 -13.83
CA GLY A 674 12.22 19.59 -12.53
C GLY A 674 11.26 20.67 -12.05
N CYS A 675 10.93 20.62 -10.76
CA CYS A 675 10.21 21.67 -10.07
C CYS A 675 11.10 22.37 -9.03
N ASN A 676 10.94 23.69 -8.92
CA ASN A 676 11.66 24.47 -7.93
C ASN A 676 10.87 25.74 -7.56
N SER A 677 11.41 26.53 -6.64
CA SER A 677 10.92 27.87 -6.32
C SER A 677 12.06 28.87 -6.39
N LEU A 678 11.75 30.10 -6.79
CA LEU A 678 12.65 31.25 -6.76
C LEU A 678 12.11 32.22 -5.72
N ILE A 679 12.79 32.35 -4.58
CA ILE A 679 12.35 33.21 -3.46
C ILE A 679 13.48 34.16 -3.13
N GLY A 680 13.21 35.47 -3.17
CA GLY A 680 14.24 36.50 -2.98
C GLY A 680 15.37 36.39 -4.01
N SER A 681 15.02 36.02 -5.24
CA SER A 681 15.96 35.76 -6.34
C SER A 681 16.94 34.59 -6.12
N ILE A 682 16.66 33.70 -5.18
CA ILE A 682 17.47 32.50 -4.91
C ILE A 682 16.65 31.25 -5.26
N TRP A 683 17.23 30.38 -6.11
CA TRP A 683 16.64 29.08 -6.42
C TRP A 683 16.76 28.14 -5.22
N GLY A 684 15.67 27.44 -4.90
CA GLY A 684 15.66 26.39 -3.90
C GLY A 684 16.29 25.08 -4.41
N LYS A 685 16.03 24.00 -3.66
CA LYS A 685 16.40 22.64 -4.09
C LYS A 685 15.45 22.16 -5.19
N GLU A 686 15.98 21.74 -6.33
CA GLU A 686 15.17 21.14 -7.39
C GLU A 686 14.61 19.77 -6.95
N GLU A 687 13.33 19.52 -7.26
CA GLU A 687 12.66 18.25 -7.10
C GLU A 687 12.35 17.66 -8.48
N ARG A 688 12.65 16.37 -8.68
CA ARG A 688 12.54 15.71 -9.99
C ARG A 688 11.25 14.92 -10.10
N GLY A 689 10.62 15.00 -11.27
CA GLY A 689 9.44 14.20 -11.61
C GLY A 689 9.77 12.73 -11.90
N VAL A 690 8.71 11.93 -12.03
CA VAL A 690 8.84 10.50 -12.40
C VAL A 690 9.47 10.37 -13.78
N SER A 691 10.57 9.59 -13.89
CA SER A 691 11.39 9.48 -15.10
C SER A 691 10.75 8.69 -16.24
N SER A 692 9.71 7.91 -15.98
CA SER A 692 9.05 7.05 -16.97
C SER A 692 7.99 7.76 -17.81
N PHE A 693 8.00 9.10 -17.84
CA PHE A 693 6.95 9.87 -18.49
C PHE A 693 7.29 10.21 -19.95
N HIS A 694 6.41 9.86 -20.88
CA HIS A 694 6.63 9.97 -22.32
C HIS A 694 6.16 11.33 -22.87
N PHE A 695 7.00 12.35 -22.72
CA PHE A 695 6.85 13.62 -23.45
C PHE A 695 7.76 13.59 -24.68
N PHE A 696 7.19 13.79 -25.87
CA PHE A 696 7.99 13.86 -27.11
C PHE A 696 7.82 15.21 -27.79
N ARG A 697 8.91 15.69 -28.40
CA ARG A 697 8.87 16.85 -29.29
C ARG A 697 7.81 16.63 -30.37
N GLY A 698 7.04 17.66 -30.67
CA GLY A 698 5.99 17.60 -31.69
C GLY A 698 4.72 16.86 -31.27
N MET A 699 4.57 16.40 -30.04
CA MET A 699 3.34 15.75 -29.57
C MET A 699 2.41 16.72 -28.82
N PRO A 700 1.09 16.53 -28.94
CA PRO A 700 0.12 17.23 -28.11
C PRO A 700 0.16 16.73 -26.66
N PHE A 701 -0.25 17.59 -25.73
CA PHE A 701 -0.40 17.25 -24.32
C PHE A 701 -1.57 18.00 -23.69
N GLU A 702 -2.14 17.40 -22.65
CA GLU A 702 -2.95 18.05 -21.63
C GLU A 702 -2.18 18.02 -20.31
N MET A 703 -1.90 19.18 -19.72
CA MET A 703 -1.29 19.31 -18.40
C MET A 703 -2.31 19.88 -17.44
N GLN A 704 -2.36 19.34 -16.22
CA GLN A 704 -3.16 19.90 -15.13
C GLN A 704 -2.28 20.15 -13.90
N ILE A 705 -2.47 21.31 -13.27
CA ILE A 705 -1.88 21.64 -11.97
C ILE A 705 -3.03 21.83 -10.99
N LEU A 706 -3.18 20.89 -10.06
CA LEU A 706 -4.14 20.96 -8.96
C LEU A 706 -3.46 21.57 -7.74
N CYS A 707 -3.97 22.71 -7.26
CA CYS A 707 -3.56 23.28 -5.99
C CYS A 707 -4.34 22.60 -4.86
N THR A 708 -3.63 22.01 -3.91
CA THR A 708 -4.22 21.52 -2.65
C THR A 708 -3.83 22.44 -1.50
N ASN A 709 -4.26 22.11 -0.27
CA ASN A 709 -3.81 22.83 0.93
C ASN A 709 -2.31 22.69 1.22
N THR A 710 -1.63 21.66 0.68
CA THR A 710 -0.24 21.34 1.06
C THR A 710 0.75 21.37 -0.10
N GLU A 711 0.28 21.26 -1.33
CA GLU A 711 1.12 21.06 -2.52
C GLU A 711 0.41 21.41 -3.82
N PHE A 712 1.20 21.62 -4.87
CA PHE A 712 0.80 21.60 -6.27
C PHE A 712 0.98 20.18 -6.82
N GLN A 713 -0.10 19.56 -7.30
CA GLN A 713 -0.06 18.25 -7.95
C GLN A 713 -0.07 18.44 -9.45
N VAL A 714 0.95 17.93 -10.13
CA VAL A 714 1.09 18.04 -11.58
C VAL A 714 0.75 16.71 -12.22
N THR A 715 -0.19 16.73 -13.16
CA THR A 715 -0.56 15.59 -14.00
C THR A 715 -0.45 15.98 -15.47
N VAL A 716 -0.11 15.01 -16.32
CA VAL A 716 -0.06 15.20 -17.76
C VAL A 716 -0.69 13.99 -18.42
N ASN A 717 -1.57 14.21 -19.41
CA ASN A 717 -2.28 13.18 -20.14
C ASN A 717 -2.94 12.14 -19.20
N GLY A 718 -3.57 12.64 -18.12
CA GLY A 718 -4.21 11.82 -17.08
C GLY A 718 -3.27 11.04 -16.16
N SER A 719 -1.95 11.15 -16.35
CA SER A 719 -0.96 10.45 -15.54
C SER A 719 -0.29 11.39 -14.55
N HIS A 720 -0.10 10.89 -13.33
CA HIS A 720 0.57 11.64 -12.28
C HIS A 720 2.06 11.83 -12.57
N LEU A 721 2.53 13.07 -12.46
CA LEU A 721 3.92 13.43 -12.73
C LEU A 721 4.70 13.71 -11.45
N MET A 722 4.18 14.57 -10.57
CA MET A 722 4.77 14.86 -9.26
C MET A 722 3.84 15.67 -8.35
N ASN A 723 4.17 15.68 -7.05
CA ASN A 723 3.63 16.58 -6.05
C ASN A 723 4.74 17.53 -5.57
N PHE A 724 4.51 18.84 -5.67
CA PHE A 724 5.46 19.87 -5.24
C PHE A 724 4.90 20.64 -4.05
N LYS A 725 5.50 20.44 -2.87
CA LYS A 725 5.03 21.07 -1.62
C LYS A 725 5.11 22.59 -1.68
N HIS A 726 4.13 23.26 -1.08
CA HIS A 726 4.10 24.72 -1.00
C HIS A 726 5.34 25.24 -0.27
N ARG A 727 6.17 26.00 -0.96
CA ARG A 727 7.31 26.73 -0.36
C ARG A 727 6.97 28.18 -0.01
N ILE A 728 5.92 28.71 -0.61
CA ILE A 728 5.27 29.98 -0.27
C ILE A 728 3.88 29.64 0.26
N GLN A 729 3.54 30.12 1.46
CA GLN A 729 2.29 29.74 2.15
C GLN A 729 1.13 30.69 1.87
N GLU A 730 1.40 31.92 1.42
CA GLU A 730 0.36 32.90 1.07
C GLU A 730 -0.19 32.62 -0.33
N LEU A 731 -0.98 31.54 -0.44
CA LEU A 731 -1.54 31.05 -1.71
C LEU A 731 -2.37 32.10 -2.45
N ASP A 732 -3.14 32.90 -1.71
CA ASP A 732 -3.94 34.03 -2.21
C ASP A 732 -3.09 35.14 -2.86
N GLN A 733 -1.78 35.17 -2.58
CA GLN A 733 -0.83 36.11 -3.17
C GLN A 733 -0.11 35.55 -4.41
N ILE A 734 -0.22 34.24 -4.68
CA ILE A 734 0.32 33.62 -5.89
C ILE A 734 -0.68 33.88 -7.03
N ARG A 735 -0.46 34.96 -7.78
CA ARG A 735 -1.42 35.46 -8.78
C ARG A 735 -0.96 35.28 -10.21
N GLY A 736 0.34 35.28 -10.47
CA GLY A 736 0.86 35.17 -11.83
C GLY A 736 0.91 33.71 -12.27
N ILE A 737 0.44 33.44 -13.48
CA ILE A 737 0.64 32.19 -14.19
C ILE A 737 1.36 32.54 -15.49
N GLY A 738 2.51 31.93 -15.73
CA GLY A 738 3.30 32.17 -16.94
C GLY A 738 3.61 30.86 -17.65
N ILE A 739 3.42 30.83 -18.97
CA ILE A 739 3.81 29.70 -19.82
C ILE A 739 4.79 30.23 -20.85
N TYR A 740 5.99 29.64 -20.91
CA TYR A 740 7.12 30.19 -21.65
C TYR A 740 7.79 29.15 -22.55
N ARG A 741 8.52 29.65 -23.55
CA ARG A 741 9.45 28.92 -24.42
C ARG A 741 8.77 27.97 -25.41
N ASP A 742 9.22 26.73 -25.54
CA ASP A 742 9.06 25.94 -26.78
C ASP A 742 7.75 25.14 -26.83
N VAL A 743 6.62 25.85 -26.70
CA VAL A 743 5.28 25.27 -26.70
C VAL A 743 4.30 26.08 -27.55
N THR A 744 3.33 25.40 -28.17
CA THR A 744 2.18 26.00 -28.84
C THR A 744 0.92 25.68 -28.05
N LEU A 745 0.13 26.68 -27.68
CA LEU A 745 -1.05 26.50 -26.82
C LEU A 745 -2.34 26.39 -27.63
N SER A 746 -3.17 25.42 -27.28
CA SER A 746 -4.51 25.21 -27.84
C SER A 746 -5.59 25.77 -26.91
N SER A 747 -5.45 25.56 -25.60
CA SER A 747 -6.34 26.16 -24.59
C SER A 747 -5.65 26.30 -23.23
N PHE A 748 -6.12 27.28 -22.46
CA PHE A 748 -5.71 27.52 -21.08
C PHE A 748 -6.97 27.80 -20.27
N ASN A 749 -7.23 27.01 -19.22
CA ASN A 749 -8.40 27.14 -18.39
C ASN A 749 -8.03 27.06 -16.91
N VAL A 750 -8.67 27.92 -16.11
CA VAL A 750 -8.58 27.86 -14.65
C VAL A 750 -9.97 27.54 -14.12
N GLY A 751 -10.07 26.50 -13.31
CA GLY A 751 -11.32 26.04 -12.72
C GLY A 751 -11.16 25.57 -11.29
N LYS A 752 -12.21 24.94 -10.78
CA LYS A 752 -12.21 24.27 -9.48
C LYS A 752 -12.56 22.81 -9.70
N LEU A 753 -11.73 21.90 -9.20
CA LEU A 753 -12.05 20.48 -9.17
C LEU A 753 -13.28 20.30 -8.27
N GLN A 754 -14.37 19.72 -8.78
CA GLN A 754 -15.59 19.48 -8.00
C GLN A 754 -15.52 18.20 -7.19
#